data_AF-A0AAV6RRJ8-F1
#
_entry.id   AF-A0AAV6RRJ8-F1
#
_cell.length_a   1.000
_cell.length_b   1.000
_cell.length_c   1.000
_cell.angle_alpha   90.00
_cell.angle_beta   90.00
_cell.angle_gamma   90.00
#
_symmetry.space_group_name_H-M   'P 1'
#
loop_
_entity.id
_entity.type
_entity.pdbx_description
1 polymer ?
#
loop_
_entity_poly.entity_id
_entity_poly.type
_entity_poly.pdbx_seq_one_letter_code
_entity_poly.pdbx_strand_id
1 'polypeptide(L)'
;MYEVMTGDTLSWKVPSPRESDTESGPESHFTGDGGPIKILKVCFCTNNSLGKNFKLVKCDGSWQIRAIIRSILVSGRLGPNIQHTACYGLLLKHLKSEELHWLHPDLTVGEVEQRYESHHVEAEWRYDLRLRYVPVNFLEKFQDDRSTLMYFYQQVRSDYMQYHASKVSDGMALQLGCLEIRRFYKDMNAKGLEKKSNFELLEKDVGLDLFFPRQLINSMKSKQLRKLIQQTFQQYATLKEDECMIKFFETLKDFVSYDEEVFPCELVQGWSLSVELVIGGRGIRQRTQKNAAAVFLADFKQIKSVQCLSQSDGKGLLNLSVEGARQFLSINVATVSMAENMIDLIDGYCRLENGTDESVISRTNKDASPQSPLPEIPTDRNNSSIRHSMGSDIYCEILDERPRSVVKYGIDRDDIVLGRILGAGFFGEVYDGVYKKSNGDRINVAVKTCKDCSPDVMEKFMSEAVIMKNLNHPHIVQLIGIIEEDPVWIVMELYQYGELGNYLTQNEKTLTNMTLVLFSLQICKALVYLEGVNMVHRDIAVRNVLVASPDCVKLGDFGLSRYIEEEEYYKASVTRLPIKWMAPESINFRRFTSASDVWMFAVCMWEIMSRGQQPFFWLENRDVINQLEQGIRLPKPDHCPPALYSLMTRCWSYDPRERPNFTELVVKISDVHKMEKEQEVERERDRARSTKFFDPKFTLNEPPPKPTRMKPGRFGNTLSIGLHIQLNEALCASSPDLASPCEYQSPVDSMSTLALPVRSPRRRSMGENEFPRAGPNSREDAQRLWQRERQSMQDTLRRQKAQMMEDKMWLEKKEKLLDPMGSDEATLSLSPEDDTSNAPPEKPPRLTAQPARTAELDRSDDKVYKSVMDVVKVVVQLKNDITELQPDAYITIIKVQ
;
A
#
# COMPACT_ATOMS: atom_id res chain seq x y z
N MET A 1 8.70 29.00 -62.99
CA MET A 1 8.32 29.50 -64.34
C MET A 1 6.86 29.09 -64.51
N TYR A 2 5.98 30.04 -64.83
CA TYR A 2 4.51 29.91 -64.87
C TYR A 2 3.78 29.65 -63.54
N GLU A 3 2.79 30.51 -63.30
CA GLU A 3 1.66 30.39 -62.37
C GLU A 3 0.34 30.39 -63.20
N VAL A 4 -0.80 30.53 -62.50
CA VAL A 4 -2.11 31.07 -62.95
C VAL A 4 -3.16 30.04 -63.44
N MET A 5 -4.44 30.40 -63.16
CA MET A 5 -5.74 29.76 -63.44
C MET A 5 -6.18 28.71 -62.39
N THR A 6 -7.02 28.96 -61.37
CA THR A 6 -8.34 29.64 -61.22
C THR A 6 -9.57 28.86 -61.72
N GLY A 7 -10.64 28.82 -60.92
CA GLY A 7 -12.04 28.71 -61.39
C GLY A 7 -12.84 27.50 -60.92
N ASP A 8 -13.87 27.75 -60.10
CA ASP A 8 -14.85 26.82 -59.55
C ASP A 8 -15.62 25.95 -60.58
N THR A 9 -16.18 24.81 -60.14
CA THR A 9 -17.66 24.65 -60.10
C THR A 9 -18.19 23.40 -59.37
N LEU A 10 -19.25 23.62 -58.58
CA LEU A 10 -20.41 22.75 -58.29
C LEU A 10 -20.26 21.42 -57.49
N SER A 11 -21.10 21.34 -56.45
CA SER A 11 -21.31 20.21 -55.55
C SER A 11 -22.60 19.45 -55.81
N TRP A 12 -22.70 18.19 -55.34
CA TRP A 12 -23.97 17.56 -54.97
C TRP A 12 -23.91 17.01 -53.53
N LYS A 13 -25.03 17.05 -52.81
CA LYS A 13 -25.19 16.69 -51.38
C LYS A 13 -26.19 15.55 -51.19
N VAL A 14 -26.31 15.10 -49.92
CA VAL A 14 -27.46 14.41 -49.27
C VAL A 14 -27.41 12.87 -49.31
N PRO A 15 -27.80 12.14 -48.25
CA PRO A 15 -28.28 12.56 -46.91
C PRO A 15 -27.37 12.14 -45.72
N SER A 16 -27.61 12.74 -44.55
CA SER A 16 -27.36 12.08 -43.25
C SER A 16 -28.69 11.63 -42.62
N PRO A 17 -28.70 10.58 -41.78
CA PRO A 17 -29.74 10.35 -40.80
C PRO A 17 -29.60 11.31 -39.59
N ARG A 18 -30.52 11.20 -38.61
CA ARG A 18 -30.76 12.17 -37.52
C ARG A 18 -30.10 11.79 -36.18
N GLU A 19 -30.13 12.75 -35.25
CA GLU A 19 -29.62 12.61 -33.89
C GLU A 19 -30.35 11.56 -33.03
N SER A 20 -29.61 10.97 -32.10
CA SER A 20 -30.06 10.58 -30.77
C SER A 20 -28.88 10.73 -29.81
N ASP A 21 -29.09 11.34 -28.66
CA ASP A 21 -28.02 11.96 -27.85
C ASP A 21 -26.92 11.00 -27.35
N THR A 22 -25.72 11.53 -27.14
CA THR A 22 -24.63 10.85 -26.43
C THR A 22 -23.81 11.88 -25.65
N GLU A 23 -23.64 11.66 -24.36
CA GLU A 23 -23.10 12.66 -23.43
C GLU A 23 -21.61 12.94 -23.66
N SER A 24 -21.24 14.23 -23.68
CA SER A 24 -19.84 14.69 -23.79
C SER A 24 -19.10 14.62 -22.46
N GLY A 25 -17.86 14.13 -22.46
CA GLY A 25 -17.00 14.09 -21.28
C GLY A 25 -16.68 15.48 -20.68
N PRO A 26 -16.36 15.54 -19.36
CA PRO A 26 -16.42 16.78 -18.56
C PRO A 26 -15.28 17.80 -18.77
N GLU A 27 -14.40 17.63 -19.75
CA GLU A 27 -13.22 18.50 -19.95
C GLU A 27 -13.46 19.68 -20.93
N SER A 28 -14.64 19.79 -21.55
CA SER A 28 -14.89 20.70 -22.68
C SER A 28 -15.50 22.07 -22.35
N HIS A 29 -15.77 22.38 -21.08
CA HIS A 29 -16.45 23.63 -20.66
C HIS A 29 -15.65 24.49 -19.67
N PHE A 30 -14.42 24.89 -20.06
CA PHE A 30 -13.61 25.91 -19.37
C PHE A 30 -13.03 26.94 -20.36
N THR A 31 -13.88 27.53 -21.21
CA THR A 31 -13.49 28.59 -22.15
C THR A 31 -13.45 29.95 -21.47
N GLY A 32 -12.29 30.34 -20.94
CA GLY A 32 -11.96 31.73 -20.62
C GLY A 32 -11.70 32.55 -21.89
N ASP A 33 -11.90 33.87 -21.82
CA ASP A 33 -11.90 34.74 -23.02
C ASP A 33 -10.48 35.21 -23.40
N GLY A 34 -9.72 34.33 -24.05
CA GLY A 34 -8.54 34.68 -24.87
C GLY A 34 -7.33 35.30 -24.14
N GLY A 35 -7.33 35.36 -22.81
CA GLY A 35 -6.30 36.05 -22.02
C GLY A 35 -4.90 35.41 -22.06
N PRO A 36 -3.87 36.11 -21.55
CA PRO A 36 -2.54 35.54 -21.39
C PRO A 36 -2.58 34.33 -20.44
N ILE A 37 -1.92 33.24 -20.86
CA ILE A 37 -1.93 31.96 -20.15
C ILE A 37 -0.99 32.04 -18.94
N LYS A 38 -1.51 31.74 -17.74
CA LYS A 38 -0.76 31.60 -16.49
C LYS A 38 -0.72 30.15 -16.03
N ILE A 39 0.29 29.81 -15.22
CA ILE A 39 0.43 28.50 -14.57
C ILE A 39 0.57 28.71 -13.06
N LEU A 40 -0.54 28.60 -12.33
CA LEU A 40 -0.55 28.75 -10.87
C LEU A 40 -0.05 27.48 -10.17
N LYS A 41 0.89 27.63 -9.25
CA LYS A 41 1.41 26.52 -8.41
C LYS A 41 0.65 26.45 -7.09
N VAL A 42 -0.44 25.69 -7.07
CA VAL A 42 -1.28 25.53 -5.87
C VAL A 42 -0.82 24.34 -5.04
N CYS A 43 -0.39 24.60 -3.82
CA CYS A 43 0.10 23.62 -2.85
C CYS A 43 -1.05 23.03 -2.02
N PHE A 44 -0.86 21.80 -1.53
CA PHE A 44 -1.84 21.09 -0.69
C PHE A 44 -1.18 20.01 0.20
N CYS A 45 -1.89 19.62 1.26
CA CYS A 45 -1.46 18.57 2.18
C CYS A 45 -1.62 17.17 1.56
N THR A 46 -0.66 16.26 1.80
CA THR A 46 -0.83 14.80 1.58
C THR A 46 -0.14 13.98 2.69
N ASN A 47 -0.45 12.69 2.75
CA ASN A 47 0.11 11.74 3.72
C ASN A 47 1.65 11.67 3.79
N ASN A 48 2.37 11.98 2.70
CA ASN A 48 3.82 11.76 2.63
C ASN A 48 4.66 13.03 2.83
N SER A 49 4.07 14.24 2.78
CA SER A 49 4.84 15.47 3.02
C SER A 49 3.98 16.63 3.51
N LEU A 50 4.41 17.24 4.62
CA LEU A 50 3.84 18.46 5.17
C LEU A 50 4.13 19.64 4.23
N GLY A 51 3.14 20.05 3.44
CA GLY A 51 3.18 21.26 2.60
C GLY A 51 4.12 21.25 1.39
N LYS A 52 4.68 20.09 0.97
CA LYS A 52 5.55 20.02 -0.24
C LYS A 52 4.83 19.64 -1.54
N ASN A 53 3.61 19.10 -1.48
CA ASN A 53 2.87 18.70 -2.68
C ASN A 53 2.17 19.90 -3.32
N PHE A 54 2.06 19.89 -4.65
CA PHE A 54 1.39 20.93 -5.43
C PHE A 54 0.83 20.37 -6.74
N LYS A 55 -0.10 21.11 -7.33
CA LYS A 55 -0.57 20.94 -8.71
C LYS A 55 -0.28 22.24 -9.46
N LEU A 56 0.22 22.10 -10.69
CA LEU A 56 0.26 23.22 -11.63
C LEU A 56 -1.11 23.34 -12.30
N VAL A 57 -1.73 24.50 -12.21
CA VAL A 57 -3.04 24.80 -12.80
C VAL A 57 -2.83 25.81 -13.93
N LYS A 58 -3.02 25.36 -15.16
CA LYS A 58 -3.02 26.24 -16.35
C LYS A 58 -4.37 26.95 -16.43
N CYS A 59 -4.35 28.27 -16.49
CA CYS A 59 -5.53 29.13 -16.55
C CYS A 59 -5.20 30.41 -17.33
N ASP A 60 -6.16 31.33 -17.43
CA ASP A 60 -5.94 32.70 -17.90
C ASP A 60 -6.49 33.70 -16.86
N GLY A 61 -6.23 35.00 -17.06
CA GLY A 61 -6.61 36.05 -16.11
C GLY A 61 -8.12 36.17 -15.81
N SER A 62 -9.01 35.65 -16.66
CA SER A 62 -10.46 35.70 -16.45
C SER A 62 -11.00 34.61 -15.50
N TRP A 63 -10.20 33.58 -15.19
CA TRP A 63 -10.62 32.49 -14.30
C TRP A 63 -10.90 32.99 -12.90
N GLN A 64 -12.05 32.62 -12.34
CA GLN A 64 -12.36 32.85 -10.93
C GLN A 64 -11.66 31.84 -10.02
N ILE A 65 -11.38 32.24 -8.78
CA ILE A 65 -10.78 31.37 -7.76
C ILE A 65 -11.65 30.12 -7.50
N ARG A 66 -12.99 30.21 -7.58
CA ARG A 66 -13.89 29.04 -7.54
C ARG A 66 -13.58 28.00 -8.63
N ALA A 67 -13.15 28.41 -9.83
CA ALA A 67 -12.77 27.49 -10.91
C ALA A 67 -11.41 26.82 -10.65
N ILE A 68 -10.43 27.57 -10.10
CA ILE A 68 -9.14 27.02 -9.68
C ILE A 68 -9.32 25.94 -8.60
N ILE A 69 -10.13 26.22 -7.57
CA ILE A 69 -10.46 25.25 -6.52
C ILE A 69 -11.14 24.01 -7.12
N ARG A 70 -12.21 24.19 -7.90
CA ARG A 70 -12.96 23.07 -8.53
C ARG A 70 -12.05 22.20 -9.42
N SER A 71 -11.16 22.79 -10.22
CA SER A 71 -10.16 22.09 -11.04
C SER A 71 -9.20 21.22 -10.22
N ILE A 72 -8.82 21.64 -9.02
CA ILE A 72 -7.96 20.83 -8.14
C ILE A 72 -8.75 19.67 -7.54
N LEU A 73 -9.94 19.94 -6.97
CA LEU A 73 -10.78 18.92 -6.32
C LEU A 73 -11.21 17.80 -7.29
N VAL A 74 -11.66 18.15 -8.49
CA VAL A 74 -12.11 17.16 -9.51
C VAL A 74 -10.96 16.28 -10.00
N SER A 75 -9.71 16.76 -9.96
CA SER A 75 -8.55 16.01 -10.49
C SER A 75 -8.05 14.85 -9.62
N GLY A 76 -8.81 14.42 -8.60
CA GLY A 76 -8.54 13.23 -7.78
C GLY A 76 -7.28 13.27 -6.90
N ARG A 77 -6.41 14.29 -7.04
CA ARG A 77 -5.13 14.43 -6.33
C ARG A 77 -5.25 14.51 -4.80
N LEU A 78 -6.41 14.95 -4.28
CA LEU A 78 -6.72 14.96 -2.84
C LEU A 78 -7.40 13.67 -2.36
N GLY A 79 -7.99 12.90 -3.27
CA GLY A 79 -8.80 11.70 -3.00
C GLY A 79 -10.06 11.64 -3.88
N PRO A 80 -10.71 10.47 -3.96
CA PRO A 80 -11.97 10.30 -4.70
C PRO A 80 -13.17 10.88 -3.94
N ASN A 81 -14.30 11.04 -4.61
CA ASN A 81 -15.64 11.26 -4.01
C ASN A 81 -15.74 12.48 -3.06
N ILE A 82 -15.02 13.57 -3.35
CA ILE A 82 -15.15 14.83 -2.60
C ILE A 82 -16.53 15.43 -2.88
N GLN A 83 -17.31 15.62 -1.82
CA GLN A 83 -18.67 16.20 -1.86
C GLN A 83 -18.68 17.61 -1.29
N HIS A 84 -17.91 17.86 -0.22
CA HIS A 84 -17.92 19.09 0.57
C HIS A 84 -17.07 20.21 -0.05
N THR A 85 -17.22 20.44 -1.36
CA THR A 85 -16.43 21.40 -2.13
C THR A 85 -16.53 22.84 -1.60
N ALA A 86 -17.67 23.23 -1.04
CA ALA A 86 -17.92 24.54 -0.44
C ALA A 86 -17.12 24.82 0.85
N CYS A 87 -16.50 23.81 1.48
CA CYS A 87 -15.67 23.99 2.68
C CYS A 87 -14.24 24.46 2.38
N TYR A 88 -13.81 24.39 1.11
CA TYR A 88 -12.46 24.72 0.66
C TYR A 88 -12.33 26.20 0.27
N GLY A 89 -11.21 26.80 0.66
CA GLY A 89 -10.79 28.15 0.25
C GLY A 89 -9.32 28.14 -0.22
N LEU A 90 -8.89 29.22 -0.88
CA LEU A 90 -7.53 29.36 -1.40
C LEU A 90 -6.80 30.46 -0.61
N LEU A 91 -5.70 30.11 0.04
CA LEU A 91 -4.88 31.03 0.80
C LEU A 91 -3.67 31.48 -0.05
N LEU A 92 -3.54 32.79 -0.27
CA LEU A 92 -2.32 33.41 -0.78
C LEU A 92 -1.45 33.83 0.40
N LYS A 93 -0.18 33.42 0.42
CA LYS A 93 0.77 33.74 1.49
C LYS A 93 2.08 34.27 0.92
N HIS A 94 2.58 35.37 1.47
CA HIS A 94 3.91 35.86 1.17
C HIS A 94 4.96 35.07 1.97
N LEU A 95 6.03 34.63 1.31
CA LEU A 95 7.05 33.76 1.91
C LEU A 95 8.09 34.50 2.77
N LYS A 96 8.16 35.84 2.66
CA LYS A 96 9.15 36.68 3.36
C LYS A 96 8.58 37.56 4.47
N SER A 97 7.27 37.52 4.72
CA SER A 97 6.59 38.29 5.77
C SER A 97 5.45 37.49 6.41
N GLU A 98 4.75 38.07 7.38
CA GLU A 98 3.55 37.47 7.97
C GLU A 98 2.26 37.73 7.16
N GLU A 99 2.37 38.43 6.02
CA GLU A 99 1.25 38.75 5.13
C GLU A 99 0.60 37.52 4.49
N LEU A 100 -0.73 37.46 4.60
CA LEU A 100 -1.58 36.41 4.08
C LEU A 100 -2.97 36.95 3.72
N HIS A 101 -3.51 36.49 2.59
CA HIS A 101 -4.79 36.90 2.02
C HIS A 101 -5.59 35.66 1.61
N TRP A 102 -6.77 35.48 2.18
CA TRP A 102 -7.73 34.49 1.71
C TRP A 102 -8.43 35.01 0.47
N LEU A 103 -8.22 34.33 -0.65
CA LEU A 103 -8.73 34.74 -1.95
C LEU A 103 -10.20 34.35 -2.05
N HIS A 104 -11.09 35.34 -1.99
CA HIS A 104 -12.53 35.15 -2.12
C HIS A 104 -12.87 34.42 -3.43
N PRO A 105 -13.80 33.45 -3.45
CA PRO A 105 -14.02 32.59 -4.62
C PRO A 105 -14.42 33.31 -5.91
N ASP A 106 -14.96 34.52 -5.82
CA ASP A 106 -15.46 35.30 -6.97
C ASP A 106 -14.44 36.31 -7.52
N LEU A 107 -13.26 36.41 -6.91
CA LEU A 107 -12.12 37.12 -7.51
C LEU A 107 -11.64 36.37 -8.75
N THR A 108 -11.24 37.12 -9.77
CA THR A 108 -10.50 36.64 -10.94
C THR A 108 -9.00 36.55 -10.66
N VAL A 109 -8.28 35.70 -11.39
CA VAL A 109 -6.80 35.63 -11.31
C VAL A 109 -6.18 36.99 -11.63
N GLY A 110 -6.70 37.74 -12.60
CA GLY A 110 -6.24 39.10 -12.93
C GLY A 110 -6.45 40.12 -11.81
N GLU A 111 -7.57 40.07 -11.08
CA GLU A 111 -7.77 40.90 -9.87
C GLU A 111 -6.75 40.56 -8.77
N VAL A 112 -6.40 39.27 -8.61
CA VAL A 112 -5.41 38.82 -7.61
C VAL A 112 -3.99 39.28 -7.99
N GLU A 113 -3.61 39.17 -9.27
CA GLU A 113 -2.36 39.71 -9.81
C GLU A 113 -2.24 41.21 -9.56
N GLN A 114 -3.26 41.98 -9.96
CA GLN A 114 -3.26 43.44 -9.85
C GLN A 114 -3.21 43.91 -8.39
N ARG A 115 -3.90 43.21 -7.47
CA ARG A 115 -4.09 43.64 -6.08
C ARG A 115 -2.95 43.23 -5.15
N TYR A 116 -2.41 42.02 -5.31
CA TYR A 116 -1.47 41.43 -4.34
C TYR A 116 -0.09 41.17 -4.97
N GLU A 117 -0.03 40.51 -6.14
CA GLU A 117 1.26 40.12 -6.72
C GLU A 117 2.04 41.29 -7.33
N SER A 118 1.35 42.31 -7.85
CA SER A 118 1.90 43.49 -8.54
C SER A 118 2.97 44.30 -7.78
N HIS A 119 3.05 44.14 -6.46
CA HIS A 119 4.01 44.85 -5.59
C HIS A 119 5.29 44.04 -5.30
N HIS A 120 5.33 42.76 -5.71
CA HIS A 120 6.32 41.76 -5.30
C HIS A 120 6.72 40.84 -6.47
N VAL A 121 7.67 39.92 -6.26
CA VAL A 121 8.02 38.93 -7.29
C VAL A 121 7.15 37.67 -7.10
N GLU A 122 6.59 37.11 -8.18
CA GLU A 122 5.70 35.93 -8.13
C GLU A 122 6.28 34.75 -7.32
N ALA A 123 7.59 34.52 -7.42
CA ALA A 123 8.31 33.49 -6.66
C ALA A 123 8.39 33.73 -5.13
N GLU A 124 7.98 34.90 -4.64
CA GLU A 124 7.84 35.23 -3.22
C GLU A 124 6.45 34.85 -2.68
N TRP A 125 5.48 34.55 -3.56
CA TRP A 125 4.12 34.16 -3.21
C TRP A 125 3.92 32.64 -3.23
N ARG A 126 2.93 32.19 -2.46
CA ARG A 126 2.52 30.79 -2.37
C ARG A 126 1.01 30.68 -2.25
N TYR A 127 0.41 29.86 -3.12
CA TYR A 127 -0.98 29.47 -3.05
C TYR A 127 -1.08 28.14 -2.27
N ASP A 128 -1.87 28.10 -1.19
CA ASP A 128 -2.19 26.91 -0.41
C ASP A 128 -3.71 26.66 -0.44
N LEU A 129 -4.15 25.53 -1.02
CA LEU A 129 -5.53 25.07 -0.93
C LEU A 129 -5.81 24.54 0.48
N ARG A 130 -6.84 25.05 1.15
CA ARG A 130 -7.12 24.72 2.56
C ARG A 130 -8.61 24.54 2.82
N LEU A 131 -8.98 23.74 3.81
CA LEU A 131 -10.31 23.79 4.39
C LEU A 131 -10.38 25.01 5.32
N ARG A 132 -11.40 25.86 5.14
CA ARG A 132 -11.60 27.07 5.95
C ARG A 132 -12.96 27.07 6.66
N TYR A 133 -14.02 26.82 5.92
CA TYR A 133 -15.39 26.93 6.42
C TYR A 133 -15.80 25.57 7.02
N VAL A 134 -15.49 25.37 8.30
CA VAL A 134 -15.68 24.09 9.02
C VAL A 134 -17.05 24.04 9.72
N PRO A 135 -17.94 23.09 9.38
CA PRO A 135 -19.23 22.92 10.07
C PRO A 135 -19.09 22.53 11.54
N VAL A 136 -20.06 22.85 12.40
CA VAL A 136 -20.05 22.45 13.83
C VAL A 136 -19.88 20.94 13.99
N ASN A 137 -20.68 20.16 13.26
CA ASN A 137 -20.67 18.71 13.28
C ASN A 137 -19.85 18.15 12.09
N PHE A 138 -18.67 18.69 11.82
CA PHE A 138 -17.86 18.29 10.66
C PHE A 138 -17.52 16.78 10.64
N LEU A 139 -17.37 16.15 11.81
CA LEU A 139 -17.12 14.70 11.90
C LEU A 139 -18.31 13.87 11.38
N GLU A 140 -19.54 14.32 11.63
CA GLU A 140 -20.76 13.67 11.13
C GLU A 140 -20.93 13.97 9.63
N LYS A 141 -20.79 15.25 9.22
CA LYS A 141 -20.95 15.64 7.81
C LYS A 141 -19.91 15.00 6.89
N PHE A 142 -18.65 14.91 7.32
CA PHE A 142 -17.57 14.35 6.50
C PHE A 142 -17.43 12.82 6.63
N GLN A 143 -18.36 12.12 7.32
CA GLN A 143 -18.32 10.66 7.42
C GLN A 143 -18.36 9.97 6.03
N ASP A 144 -19.16 10.53 5.12
CA ASP A 144 -19.38 10.04 3.75
C ASP A 144 -18.38 10.65 2.74
N ASP A 145 -17.68 11.71 3.14
CA ASP A 145 -16.59 12.38 2.40
C ASP A 145 -15.26 12.19 3.14
N ARG A 146 -14.82 10.93 3.16
CA ARG A 146 -13.58 10.51 3.81
C ARG A 146 -12.33 11.22 3.27
N SER A 147 -12.39 11.69 2.03
CA SER A 147 -11.31 12.47 1.40
C SER A 147 -11.20 13.85 2.05
N THR A 148 -12.30 14.58 2.24
CA THR A 148 -12.31 15.87 2.96
C THR A 148 -11.93 15.69 4.44
N LEU A 149 -12.40 14.64 5.12
CA LEU A 149 -12.01 14.36 6.51
C LEU A 149 -10.49 14.11 6.64
N MET A 150 -9.92 13.28 5.76
CA MET A 150 -8.49 12.98 5.71
C MET A 150 -7.66 14.22 5.35
N TYR A 151 -8.17 15.09 4.45
CA TYR A 151 -7.51 16.35 4.10
C TYR A 151 -7.46 17.31 5.30
N PHE A 152 -8.58 17.49 5.98
CA PHE A 152 -8.67 18.34 7.17
C PHE A 152 -7.77 17.84 8.30
N TYR A 153 -7.72 16.53 8.53
CA TYR A 153 -6.78 15.91 9.47
C TYR A 153 -5.32 16.28 9.15
N GLN A 154 -4.90 16.15 7.89
CA GLN A 154 -3.53 16.45 7.49
C GLN A 154 -3.21 17.95 7.60
N GLN A 155 -4.17 18.83 7.31
CA GLN A 155 -4.03 20.27 7.51
C GLN A 155 -3.81 20.60 8.99
N VAL A 156 -4.73 20.18 9.87
CA VAL A 156 -4.66 20.44 11.32
C VAL A 156 -3.41 19.80 11.94
N ARG A 157 -3.01 18.61 11.49
CA ARG A 157 -1.73 17.99 11.88
C ARG A 157 -0.51 18.79 11.41
N SER A 158 -0.55 19.38 10.21
CA SER A 158 0.52 20.23 9.69
C SER A 158 0.66 21.51 10.51
N ASP A 159 -0.46 22.19 10.79
CA ASP A 159 -0.47 23.40 11.59
C ASP A 159 0.00 23.12 13.02
N TYR A 160 -0.42 21.98 13.61
CA TYR A 160 0.10 21.49 14.89
C TYR A 160 1.62 21.33 14.86
N MET A 161 2.18 20.55 13.92
CA MET A 161 3.62 20.30 13.82
C MET A 161 4.43 21.58 13.58
N GLN A 162 3.88 22.54 12.84
CA GLN A 162 4.58 23.79 12.47
C GLN A 162 4.51 24.86 13.57
N TYR A 163 3.36 25.04 14.23
CA TYR A 163 3.11 26.20 15.11
C TYR A 163 2.84 25.87 16.59
N HIS A 164 2.51 24.62 16.93
CA HIS A 164 2.04 24.24 18.27
C HIS A 164 2.82 23.10 18.96
N ALA A 165 3.47 22.21 18.20
CA ALA A 165 4.11 21.01 18.75
C ALA A 165 5.27 21.32 19.72
N SER A 166 5.90 22.49 19.63
CA SER A 166 6.92 22.96 20.60
C SER A 166 6.33 23.69 21.82
N LYS A 167 5.00 23.77 21.95
CA LYS A 167 4.27 24.51 22.99
C LYS A 167 3.33 23.62 23.82
N VAL A 168 2.97 22.44 23.32
CA VAL A 168 2.24 21.40 24.07
C VAL A 168 3.15 20.70 25.08
N SER A 169 2.57 19.94 26.01
CA SER A 169 3.34 19.10 26.93
C SER A 169 3.92 17.86 26.25
N ASP A 170 5.03 17.34 26.76
CA ASP A 170 5.65 16.07 26.32
C ASP A 170 4.62 14.92 26.28
N GLY A 171 3.69 14.88 27.23
CA GLY A 171 2.61 13.88 27.27
C GLY A 171 1.65 13.98 26.09
N MET A 172 1.15 15.20 25.79
CA MET A 172 0.27 15.43 24.65
C MET A 172 0.99 15.20 23.31
N ALA A 173 2.26 15.61 23.20
CA ALA A 173 3.08 15.33 22.03
C ALA A 173 3.29 13.82 21.81
N LEU A 174 3.52 13.04 22.88
CA LEU A 174 3.57 11.58 22.82
C LEU A 174 2.24 10.96 22.35
N GLN A 175 1.10 11.45 22.84
CA GLN A 175 -0.22 10.97 22.45
C GLN A 175 -0.52 11.24 20.97
N LEU A 176 -0.39 12.50 20.53
CA LEU A 176 -0.65 12.93 19.15
C LEU A 176 0.27 12.21 18.14
N GLY A 177 1.56 12.04 18.49
CA GLY A 177 2.50 11.29 17.65
C GLY A 177 2.21 9.79 17.59
N CYS A 178 1.80 9.16 18.70
CA CYS A 178 1.41 7.75 18.69
C CYS A 178 0.11 7.49 17.91
N LEU A 179 -0.84 8.43 17.95
CA LEU A 179 -2.05 8.40 17.11
C LEU A 179 -1.70 8.47 15.62
N GLU A 180 -0.78 9.36 15.21
CA GLU A 180 -0.31 9.38 13.82
C GLU A 180 0.43 8.09 13.44
N ILE A 181 1.30 7.53 14.30
CA ILE A 181 1.97 6.25 13.99
C ILE A 181 0.95 5.13 13.75
N ARG A 182 -0.11 5.05 14.57
CA ARG A 182 -1.19 4.06 14.42
C ARG A 182 -1.97 4.26 13.11
N ARG A 183 -2.27 5.51 12.75
CA ARG A 183 -2.99 5.86 11.52
C ARG A 183 -2.15 5.62 10.26
N PHE A 184 -0.91 6.12 10.25
CA PHE A 184 0.04 6.07 9.14
C PHE A 184 0.46 4.63 8.81
N TYR A 185 0.63 3.78 9.82
CA TYR A 185 0.91 2.34 9.69
C TYR A 185 -0.33 1.51 10.02
N LYS A 186 -1.49 1.81 9.42
CA LYS A 186 -2.76 1.10 9.68
C LYS A 186 -2.75 -0.42 9.49
N ASP A 187 -1.86 -0.94 8.65
CA ASP A 187 -1.69 -2.40 8.44
C ASP A 187 -0.84 -3.08 9.53
N MET A 188 -0.10 -2.31 10.34
CA MET A 188 0.75 -2.85 11.41
C MET A 188 -0.09 -3.45 12.54
N ASN A 189 0.31 -4.60 13.06
CA ASN A 189 -0.37 -5.24 14.19
C ASN A 189 -0.23 -4.45 15.50
N ALA A 190 -1.11 -4.69 16.48
CA ALA A 190 -1.15 -3.95 17.75
C ALA A 190 0.15 -4.01 18.59
N LYS A 191 0.98 -5.05 18.41
CA LYS A 191 2.27 -5.22 19.10
C LYS A 191 3.48 -4.84 18.22
N GLY A 192 3.25 -4.28 17.04
CA GLY A 192 4.29 -4.03 16.03
C GLY A 192 5.49 -3.24 16.57
N LEU A 193 5.27 -2.23 17.42
CA LEU A 193 6.34 -1.43 18.04
C LEU A 193 7.03 -2.07 19.25
N GLU A 194 6.52 -3.17 19.82
CA GLU A 194 7.20 -3.90 20.90
C GLU A 194 8.53 -4.49 20.39
N LYS A 195 8.56 -4.87 19.11
CA LYS A 195 9.72 -5.51 18.45
C LYS A 195 10.86 -4.54 18.19
N LYS A 196 12.08 -5.04 18.40
CA LYS A 196 13.30 -4.22 18.34
C LYS A 196 13.65 -3.72 16.94
N SER A 197 13.60 -4.59 15.92
CA SER A 197 13.80 -4.22 14.52
C SER A 197 12.81 -3.14 14.07
N ASN A 198 11.54 -3.31 14.42
CA ASN A 198 10.43 -2.44 14.02
C ASN A 198 10.55 -1.03 14.61
N PHE A 199 10.95 -0.93 15.89
CA PHE A 199 11.23 0.37 16.47
C PHE A 199 12.53 1.00 15.91
N GLU A 200 13.58 0.22 15.69
CA GLU A 200 14.82 0.72 15.07
C GLU A 200 14.57 1.31 13.66
N LEU A 201 13.69 0.68 12.88
CA LEU A 201 13.26 1.16 11.56
C LEU A 201 12.61 2.56 11.66
N LEU A 202 11.69 2.73 12.62
CA LEU A 202 11.02 4.01 12.88
C LEU A 202 12.00 5.08 13.40
N GLU A 203 12.93 4.67 14.26
CA GLU A 203 13.88 5.56 14.94
C GLU A 203 14.99 6.09 14.02
N LYS A 204 15.49 5.24 13.12
CA LYS A 204 16.66 5.54 12.28
C LYS A 204 16.31 5.88 10.83
N ASP A 205 15.38 5.13 10.24
CA ASP A 205 15.24 5.08 8.79
C ASP A 205 14.05 5.92 8.30
N VAL A 206 13.02 6.05 9.14
CA VAL A 206 11.85 6.92 8.92
C VAL A 206 12.03 8.30 9.58
N GLY A 207 12.75 8.34 10.71
CA GLY A 207 12.89 9.52 11.55
C GLY A 207 11.72 9.73 12.51
N LEU A 208 12.02 9.92 13.81
CA LEU A 208 11.00 10.24 14.81
C LEU A 208 10.42 11.65 14.64
N ASP A 209 11.12 12.58 13.99
CA ASP A 209 10.68 13.97 13.83
C ASP A 209 9.58 14.15 12.77
N LEU A 210 9.25 13.10 12.01
CA LEU A 210 8.00 13.02 11.26
C LEU A 210 6.77 12.91 12.18
N PHE A 211 6.92 12.36 13.39
CA PHE A 211 5.81 12.05 14.31
C PHE A 211 5.81 12.88 15.59
N PHE A 212 6.98 13.34 16.04
CA PHE A 212 7.17 14.02 17.32
C PHE A 212 7.98 15.32 17.16
N PRO A 213 7.72 16.37 17.97
CA PRO A 213 8.53 17.57 17.95
C PRO A 213 9.98 17.29 18.33
N ARG A 214 10.94 17.94 17.66
CA ARG A 214 12.38 17.80 17.93
C ARG A 214 12.75 18.14 19.37
N GLN A 215 11.97 18.98 20.04
CA GLN A 215 12.09 19.30 21.46
C GLN A 215 11.92 18.05 22.35
N LEU A 216 10.88 17.24 22.12
CA LEU A 216 10.62 15.99 22.83
C LEU A 216 11.67 14.91 22.50
N ILE A 217 12.14 14.86 21.26
CA ILE A 217 13.18 13.93 20.83
C ILE A 217 14.51 14.23 21.53
N ASN A 218 14.85 15.53 21.65
CA ASN A 218 16.11 15.98 22.24
C ASN A 218 16.07 16.10 23.77
N SER A 219 14.89 16.18 24.40
CA SER A 219 14.77 16.29 25.86
C SER A 219 15.05 14.98 26.61
N MET A 220 14.99 13.83 25.93
CA MET A 220 15.09 12.50 26.55
C MET A 220 16.13 11.61 25.87
N LYS A 221 16.74 10.70 26.64
CA LYS A 221 17.63 9.66 26.08
C LYS A 221 16.80 8.68 25.24
N SER A 222 17.29 8.25 24.08
CA SER A 222 16.54 7.42 23.11
C SER A 222 15.89 6.17 23.73
N LYS A 223 16.60 5.47 24.63
CA LYS A 223 16.07 4.30 25.36
C LYS A 223 14.87 4.63 26.29
N GLN A 224 14.79 5.85 26.82
CA GLN A 224 13.66 6.34 27.62
C GLN A 224 12.51 6.78 26.71
N LEU A 225 12.80 7.59 25.69
CA LEU A 225 11.82 8.04 24.70
C LEU A 225 11.11 6.84 24.03
N ARG A 226 11.88 5.86 23.58
CA ARG A 226 11.37 4.59 23.03
C ARG A 226 10.41 3.89 23.98
N LYS A 227 10.74 3.78 25.27
CA LYS A 227 9.87 3.12 26.25
C LYS A 227 8.55 3.88 26.39
N LEU A 228 8.59 5.21 26.43
CA LEU A 228 7.38 6.05 26.49
C LEU A 228 6.52 5.90 25.23
N ILE A 229 7.12 5.93 24.03
CA ILE A 229 6.39 5.70 22.77
C ILE A 229 5.74 4.30 22.76
N GLN A 230 6.48 3.25 23.15
CA GLN A 230 5.93 1.89 23.25
C GLN A 230 4.76 1.79 24.24
N GLN A 231 4.85 2.44 25.41
CA GLN A 231 3.80 2.44 26.43
C GLN A 231 2.57 3.27 26.04
N THR A 232 2.75 4.42 25.39
CA THR A 232 1.63 5.26 24.92
C THR A 232 0.95 4.65 23.70
N PHE A 233 1.71 4.06 22.75
CA PHE A 233 1.15 3.41 21.58
C PHE A 233 0.19 2.26 21.92
N GLN A 234 0.46 1.48 22.97
CA GLN A 234 -0.42 0.40 23.43
C GLN A 234 -1.87 0.87 23.73
N GLN A 235 -2.08 2.14 24.08
CA GLN A 235 -3.42 2.72 24.33
C GLN A 235 -4.23 2.95 23.05
N TYR A 236 -3.55 3.04 21.91
CA TYR A 236 -4.12 3.31 20.60
C TYR A 236 -3.97 2.14 19.62
N ALA A 237 -3.24 1.09 20.02
CA ALA A 237 -2.74 0.03 19.15
C ALA A 237 -3.82 -0.75 18.36
N THR A 238 -5.07 -0.76 18.82
CA THR A 238 -6.21 -1.43 18.17
C THR A 238 -7.09 -0.51 17.34
N LEU A 239 -6.84 0.80 17.34
CA LEU A 239 -7.69 1.79 16.66
C LEU A 239 -7.49 1.77 15.14
N LYS A 240 -8.59 2.03 14.42
CA LYS A 240 -8.60 2.23 12.97
C LYS A 240 -8.13 3.63 12.58
N GLU A 241 -7.85 3.80 11.29
CA GLU A 241 -7.43 5.07 10.68
C GLU A 241 -8.36 6.24 11.06
N ASP A 242 -9.68 6.07 10.97
CA ASP A 242 -10.65 7.13 11.24
C ASP A 242 -10.83 7.40 12.76
N GLU A 243 -10.80 6.34 13.56
CA GLU A 243 -10.82 6.40 15.03
C GLU A 243 -9.58 7.16 15.56
N CYS A 244 -8.42 7.01 14.92
CA CYS A 244 -7.22 7.80 15.23
C CYS A 244 -7.34 9.27 14.85
N MET A 245 -8.00 9.60 13.72
CA MET A 245 -8.26 10.99 13.35
C MET A 245 -9.17 11.67 14.37
N ILE A 246 -10.27 11.01 14.77
CA ILE A 246 -11.20 11.51 15.80
C ILE A 246 -10.46 11.76 17.11
N LYS A 247 -9.72 10.77 17.64
CA LYS A 247 -8.99 10.96 18.91
C LYS A 247 -7.90 12.02 18.85
N PHE A 248 -7.31 12.28 17.68
CA PHE A 248 -6.36 13.37 17.50
C PHE A 248 -7.06 14.74 17.54
N PHE A 249 -8.21 14.87 16.87
CA PHE A 249 -9.06 16.07 16.95
C PHE A 249 -9.54 16.34 18.38
N GLU A 250 -9.96 15.31 19.12
CA GLU A 250 -10.31 15.40 20.55
C GLU A 250 -9.10 15.88 21.37
N THR A 251 -7.97 15.16 21.32
CA THR A 251 -6.77 15.42 22.13
C THR A 251 -6.18 16.82 21.87
N LEU A 252 -6.23 17.31 20.62
CA LEU A 252 -5.68 18.62 20.27
C LEU A 252 -6.60 19.79 20.68
N LYS A 253 -7.91 19.57 20.76
CA LYS A 253 -8.92 20.62 21.04
C LYS A 253 -8.77 21.23 22.43
N ASP A 254 -8.27 20.46 23.40
CA ASP A 254 -7.95 20.92 24.75
C ASP A 254 -6.84 21.99 24.79
N PHE A 255 -6.04 22.12 23.72
CA PHE A 255 -4.93 23.06 23.62
C PHE A 255 -5.14 24.16 22.58
N VAL A 256 -5.75 23.84 21.43
CA VAL A 256 -5.95 24.78 20.33
C VAL A 256 -7.23 24.46 19.55
N SER A 257 -8.03 25.50 19.28
CA SER A 257 -9.12 25.40 18.30
C SER A 257 -8.56 25.42 16.89
N TYR A 258 -8.99 24.44 16.11
CA TYR A 258 -8.75 24.29 14.67
C TYR A 258 -10.06 24.45 13.87
N ASP A 259 -11.16 24.72 14.56
CA ASP A 259 -12.53 24.88 14.07
C ASP A 259 -13.00 26.36 14.08
N GLU A 260 -12.16 27.29 14.58
CA GLU A 260 -12.48 28.72 14.75
C GLU A 260 -11.26 29.62 14.50
N GLU A 261 -11.44 30.75 13.82
CA GLU A 261 -10.46 31.83 13.71
C GLU A 261 -10.77 32.94 14.74
N VAL A 262 -9.73 33.62 15.25
CA VAL A 262 -9.86 34.62 16.32
C VAL A 262 -9.21 35.94 15.92
N PHE A 263 -10.00 37.03 15.97
CA PHE A 263 -9.62 38.35 15.47
C PHE A 263 -9.64 39.42 16.57
N PRO A 264 -8.50 40.04 16.93
CA PRO A 264 -8.47 41.19 17.83
C PRO A 264 -9.00 42.43 17.09
N CYS A 265 -10.02 43.07 17.65
CA CYS A 265 -10.77 44.14 17.00
C CYS A 265 -11.43 45.07 18.03
N GLU A 266 -12.17 46.08 17.55
CA GLU A 266 -13.04 46.89 18.39
C GLU A 266 -14.48 46.87 17.87
N LEU A 267 -15.46 46.68 18.75
CA LEU A 267 -16.88 46.80 18.41
C LEU A 267 -17.33 48.24 18.60
N VAL A 268 -17.93 48.83 17.56
CA VAL A 268 -18.35 50.23 17.53
C VAL A 268 -19.87 50.33 17.65
N GLN A 269 -20.37 50.69 18.84
CA GLN A 269 -21.80 50.89 19.12
C GLN A 269 -22.00 52.19 19.90
N GLY A 270 -21.69 53.33 19.26
CA GLY A 270 -21.65 54.66 19.89
C GLY A 270 -20.40 54.91 20.75
N TRP A 271 -19.86 53.86 21.35
CA TRP A 271 -18.53 53.79 21.97
C TRP A 271 -17.74 52.64 21.32
N SER A 272 -16.41 52.68 21.37
CA SER A 272 -15.54 51.59 20.88
C SER A 272 -15.13 50.67 22.04
N LEU A 273 -15.29 49.36 21.87
CA LEU A 273 -14.93 48.33 22.86
C LEU A 273 -13.96 47.33 22.25
N SER A 274 -12.71 47.28 22.74
CA SER A 274 -11.73 46.27 22.29
C SER A 274 -12.10 44.86 22.77
N VAL A 275 -12.06 43.90 21.85
CA VAL A 275 -12.44 42.50 22.06
C VAL A 275 -11.62 41.54 21.17
N GLU A 276 -11.70 40.26 21.47
CA GLU A 276 -11.43 39.19 20.50
C GLU A 276 -12.77 38.69 19.93
N LEU A 277 -12.98 38.76 18.62
CA LEU A 277 -14.06 38.04 17.95
C LEU A 277 -13.62 36.62 17.62
N VAL A 278 -14.50 35.66 17.88
CA VAL A 278 -14.32 34.24 17.57
C VAL A 278 -15.33 33.87 16.49
N ILE A 279 -14.83 33.44 15.32
CA ILE A 279 -15.64 33.12 14.15
C ILE A 279 -15.32 31.70 13.72
N GLY A 280 -16.37 30.89 13.60
CA GLY A 280 -16.33 29.48 13.22
C GLY A 280 -17.75 28.96 13.18
N GLY A 281 -17.97 27.67 12.91
CA GLY A 281 -19.31 27.11 12.67
C GLY A 281 -20.36 27.36 13.77
N ARG A 282 -19.95 27.72 15.00
CA ARG A 282 -20.86 28.10 16.11
C ARG A 282 -21.30 29.58 16.07
N GLY A 283 -21.40 30.18 14.88
CA GLY A 283 -21.72 31.60 14.69
C GLY A 283 -20.64 32.57 15.19
N ILE A 284 -20.91 33.87 15.06
CA ILE A 284 -20.02 34.96 15.48
C ILE A 284 -20.18 35.19 16.99
N ARG A 285 -19.08 35.15 17.74
CA ARG A 285 -19.03 35.38 19.19
C ARG A 285 -17.95 36.39 19.60
N GLN A 286 -18.17 37.03 20.75
CA GLN A 286 -17.28 38.01 21.38
C GLN A 286 -16.62 37.41 22.63
N ARG A 287 -15.32 37.65 22.82
CA ARG A 287 -14.57 37.33 24.04
C ARG A 287 -13.79 38.55 24.52
N THR A 288 -13.86 38.85 25.82
CA THR A 288 -13.19 40.02 26.43
C THR A 288 -11.82 39.70 27.04
N GLN A 289 -11.57 38.45 27.39
CA GLN A 289 -10.30 37.93 27.91
C GLN A 289 -10.13 36.48 27.44
N LYS A 290 -8.90 36.02 27.16
CA LYS A 290 -8.64 34.70 26.54
C LYS A 290 -9.29 33.50 27.24
N ASN A 291 -9.49 33.58 28.56
CA ASN A 291 -10.08 32.51 29.39
C ASN A 291 -11.57 32.73 29.69
N ALA A 292 -12.19 33.81 29.20
CA ALA A 292 -13.61 34.08 29.38
C ALA A 292 -14.47 33.30 28.38
N ALA A 293 -15.67 32.90 28.80
CA ALA A 293 -16.66 32.30 27.90
C ALA A 293 -17.06 33.31 26.79
N ALA A 294 -17.13 32.83 25.55
CA ALA A 294 -17.44 33.67 24.40
C ALA A 294 -18.96 33.89 24.29
N VAL A 295 -19.39 35.15 24.26
CA VAL A 295 -20.80 35.59 24.19
C VAL A 295 -21.26 35.60 22.75
N PHE A 296 -22.46 35.08 22.46
CA PHE A 296 -23.02 35.04 21.11
C PHE A 296 -23.45 36.42 20.61
N LEU A 297 -23.13 36.73 19.34
CA LEU A 297 -23.54 37.98 18.68
C LEU A 297 -24.52 37.74 17.52
N ALA A 298 -24.19 36.83 16.59
CA ALA A 298 -24.99 36.60 15.38
C ALA A 298 -24.81 35.19 14.80
N ASP A 299 -25.90 34.65 14.27
CA ASP A 299 -25.94 33.45 13.43
C ASP A 299 -25.66 33.83 11.96
N PHE A 300 -25.02 32.96 11.18
CA PHE A 300 -24.70 33.28 9.78
C PHE A 300 -25.97 33.43 8.91
N LYS A 301 -27.05 32.73 9.25
CA LYS A 301 -28.35 32.86 8.55
C LYS A 301 -29.05 34.18 8.80
N GLN A 302 -28.64 34.92 9.84
CA GLN A 302 -29.16 36.25 10.14
C GLN A 302 -28.41 37.35 9.35
N ILE A 303 -27.28 37.06 8.71
CA ILE A 303 -26.46 38.07 8.03
C ILE A 303 -27.00 38.28 6.61
N LYS A 304 -27.57 39.47 6.37
CA LYS A 304 -28.15 39.86 5.07
C LYS A 304 -27.15 40.52 4.14
N SER A 305 -26.16 41.21 4.69
CA SER A 305 -25.10 41.85 3.92
C SER A 305 -23.88 42.18 4.78
N VAL A 306 -22.72 42.20 4.13
CA VAL A 306 -21.44 42.59 4.72
C VAL A 306 -20.78 43.65 3.83
N GLN A 307 -20.23 44.71 4.44
CA GLN A 307 -19.58 45.82 3.73
C GLN A 307 -18.24 46.16 4.39
N CYS A 308 -17.23 46.48 3.58
CA CYS A 308 -15.94 46.99 4.03
C CYS A 308 -15.80 48.48 3.69
N LEU A 309 -15.31 49.28 4.63
CA LEU A 309 -14.91 50.67 4.43
C LEU A 309 -13.47 50.84 4.91
N SER A 310 -12.57 51.21 4.01
CA SER A 310 -11.19 51.56 4.36
C SER A 310 -11.14 52.92 5.05
N GLN A 311 -10.47 53.01 6.21
CA GLN A 311 -10.28 54.25 6.94
C GLN A 311 -8.95 54.93 6.55
N SER A 312 -8.85 56.24 6.78
CA SER A 312 -7.71 57.07 6.37
C SER A 312 -6.41 56.79 7.14
N ASP A 313 -6.45 55.96 8.18
CA ASP A 313 -5.30 55.49 8.96
C ASP A 313 -4.89 54.05 8.64
N GLY A 314 -5.46 53.44 7.58
CA GLY A 314 -5.16 52.08 7.13
C GLY A 314 -5.98 50.98 7.81
N LYS A 315 -6.87 51.33 8.75
CA LYS A 315 -7.80 50.38 9.37
C LYS A 315 -8.92 49.97 8.43
N GLY A 316 -9.51 48.82 8.70
CA GLY A 316 -10.76 48.37 8.08
C GLY A 316 -11.94 48.56 9.03
N LEU A 317 -13.06 49.08 8.52
CA LEU A 317 -14.35 49.06 9.21
C LEU A 317 -15.29 48.12 8.47
N LEU A 318 -15.71 47.05 9.13
CA LEU A 318 -16.69 46.09 8.64
C LEU A 318 -18.07 46.45 9.19
N ASN A 319 -19.07 46.56 8.33
CA ASN A 319 -20.47 46.75 8.74
C ASN A 319 -21.29 45.53 8.32
N LEU A 320 -21.92 44.85 9.30
CA LEU A 320 -22.76 43.69 9.06
C LEU A 320 -24.24 44.02 9.30
N SER A 321 -25.07 43.71 8.32
CA SER A 321 -26.54 43.83 8.42
C SER A 321 -27.13 42.54 8.99
N VAL A 322 -27.51 42.55 10.26
CA VAL A 322 -28.12 41.40 10.95
C VAL A 322 -29.65 41.53 10.95
N GLU A 323 -30.37 40.45 10.62
CA GLU A 323 -31.84 40.37 10.68
C GLU A 323 -32.37 40.75 12.08
N GLY A 324 -33.38 41.62 12.12
CA GLY A 324 -33.98 42.13 13.36
C GLY A 324 -33.18 43.25 14.05
N ALA A 325 -31.91 43.46 13.70
CA ALA A 325 -31.13 44.58 14.22
C ALA A 325 -31.54 45.90 13.55
N ARG A 326 -31.58 46.99 14.34
CA ARG A 326 -31.87 48.36 13.84
C ARG A 326 -30.62 49.14 13.41
N GLN A 327 -29.43 48.59 13.63
CA GLN A 327 -28.13 49.18 13.36
C GLN A 327 -27.17 48.07 12.91
N PHE A 328 -26.17 48.42 12.11
CA PHE A 328 -25.13 47.47 11.70
C PHE A 328 -24.26 47.06 12.89
N LEU A 329 -23.91 45.77 12.98
CA LEU A 329 -22.79 45.34 13.81
C LEU A 329 -21.51 45.86 13.15
N SER A 330 -20.93 46.90 13.75
CA SER A 330 -19.81 47.66 13.18
C SER A 330 -18.51 47.27 13.90
N ILE A 331 -17.52 46.80 13.14
CA ILE A 331 -16.28 46.18 13.65
C ILE A 331 -15.07 46.91 13.07
N ASN A 332 -14.25 47.50 13.93
CA ASN A 332 -13.00 48.17 13.58
C ASN A 332 -11.82 47.19 13.70
N VAL A 333 -10.98 47.06 12.68
CA VAL A 333 -9.82 46.15 12.65
C VAL A 333 -8.53 46.85 12.22
N ALA A 334 -7.40 46.33 12.69
CA ALA A 334 -6.11 46.99 12.58
C ALA A 334 -5.61 47.22 11.13
N THR A 335 -6.04 46.40 10.17
CA THR A 335 -5.64 46.51 8.75
C THR A 335 -6.80 46.16 7.81
N VAL A 336 -6.79 46.71 6.59
CA VAL A 336 -7.75 46.33 5.53
C VAL A 336 -7.63 44.84 5.19
N SER A 337 -6.42 44.27 5.16
CA SER A 337 -6.21 42.83 4.90
C SER A 337 -6.87 41.94 5.97
N MET A 338 -6.91 42.37 7.24
CA MET A 338 -7.67 41.66 8.27
C MET A 338 -9.17 41.74 8.02
N ALA A 339 -9.68 42.87 7.51
CA ALA A 339 -11.09 43.01 7.12
C ALA A 339 -11.44 42.07 5.95
N GLU A 340 -10.62 42.05 4.89
CA GLU A 340 -10.79 41.15 3.74
C GLU A 340 -10.81 39.67 4.20
N ASN A 341 -9.85 39.28 5.03
CA ASN A 341 -9.76 37.93 5.59
C ASN A 341 -10.97 37.56 6.46
N MET A 342 -11.53 38.49 7.25
CA MET A 342 -12.74 38.26 8.04
C MET A 342 -14.00 38.19 7.17
N ILE A 343 -14.08 39.02 6.13
CA ILE A 343 -15.25 39.08 5.24
C ILE A 343 -15.39 37.78 4.44
N ASP A 344 -14.30 37.24 3.87
CA ASP A 344 -14.36 35.93 3.21
C ASP A 344 -14.80 34.81 4.17
N LEU A 345 -14.34 34.83 5.42
CA LEU A 345 -14.72 33.82 6.42
C LEU A 345 -16.22 33.83 6.68
N ILE A 346 -16.78 35.03 6.90
CA ILE A 346 -18.19 35.24 7.21
C ILE A 346 -19.05 34.92 5.99
N ASP A 347 -18.66 35.39 4.80
CA ASP A 347 -19.35 35.11 3.54
C ASP A 347 -19.36 33.62 3.22
N GLY A 348 -18.23 32.93 3.41
CA GLY A 348 -18.13 31.48 3.22
C GLY A 348 -18.97 30.66 4.18
N TYR A 349 -19.11 31.09 5.44
CA TYR A 349 -20.06 30.48 6.35
C TYR A 349 -21.53 30.77 5.96
N CYS A 350 -21.86 31.97 5.49
CA CYS A 350 -23.20 32.28 4.98
C CYS A 350 -23.57 31.41 3.76
N ARG A 351 -22.65 31.28 2.77
CA ARG A 351 -22.78 30.37 1.62
C ARG A 351 -23.02 28.92 2.06
N LEU A 352 -22.17 28.42 2.98
CA LEU A 352 -22.19 27.05 3.47
C LEU A 352 -23.45 26.70 4.28
N GLU A 353 -24.01 27.64 5.05
CA GLU A 353 -25.20 27.40 5.87
C GLU A 353 -26.53 27.62 5.15
N ASN A 354 -26.56 28.51 4.15
CA ASN A 354 -27.72 28.70 3.29
C ASN A 354 -27.76 27.71 2.11
N GLY A 355 -26.65 27.04 1.81
CA GLY A 355 -26.53 26.12 0.67
C GLY A 355 -26.50 26.84 -0.68
N THR A 356 -25.91 28.03 -0.72
CA THR A 356 -25.92 28.93 -1.90
C THR A 356 -24.50 29.29 -2.35
N ASP A 357 -24.34 29.49 -3.66
CA ASP A 357 -23.10 29.97 -4.28
C ASP A 357 -23.03 31.52 -4.32
N GLU A 358 -24.04 32.21 -3.79
CA GLU A 358 -24.20 33.68 -3.79
C GLU A 358 -23.47 34.35 -2.61
N SER A 359 -22.82 35.50 -2.86
CA SER A 359 -22.12 36.28 -1.83
C SER A 359 -23.02 37.35 -1.21
N VAL A 360 -22.92 37.55 0.11
CA VAL A 360 -23.57 38.63 0.87
C VAL A 360 -22.72 39.93 0.89
N ILE A 361 -21.57 39.95 0.22
CA ILE A 361 -20.67 41.12 0.17
C ILE A 361 -21.27 42.21 -0.74
N SER A 362 -21.68 43.34 -0.17
CA SER A 362 -22.13 44.48 -1.00
C SER A 362 -20.92 45.28 -1.50
N ARG A 363 -20.55 45.11 -2.79
CA ARG A 363 -19.66 46.05 -3.46
C ARG A 363 -20.37 47.41 -3.58
N THR A 364 -19.79 48.47 -3.02
CA THR A 364 -20.35 49.83 -3.13
C THR A 364 -20.07 50.39 -4.52
N ASN A 365 -21.12 50.54 -5.34
CA ASN A 365 -21.03 51.13 -6.69
C ASN A 365 -20.67 52.63 -6.63
N LYS A 366 -19.38 52.92 -6.50
CA LYS A 366 -18.78 54.09 -7.18
C LYS A 366 -18.47 53.68 -8.61
N ASP A 367 -19.46 53.88 -9.48
CA ASP A 367 -19.34 54.66 -10.72
C ASP A 367 -20.53 54.37 -11.63
N ALA A 368 -21.50 55.28 -11.61
CA ALA A 368 -22.67 55.26 -12.48
C ALA A 368 -22.79 56.61 -13.19
N SER A 369 -22.44 56.62 -14.49
CA SER A 369 -22.52 57.72 -15.46
C SER A 369 -21.52 58.89 -15.29
N PRO A 370 -21.21 59.66 -16.36
CA PRO A 370 -21.41 59.41 -17.80
C PRO A 370 -20.10 59.46 -18.63
N GLN A 371 -20.19 59.09 -19.92
CA GLN A 371 -19.08 59.24 -20.89
C GLN A 371 -18.73 60.71 -21.18
N SER A 372 -17.44 61.02 -21.36
CA SER A 372 -16.86 61.86 -22.45
C SER A 372 -15.30 61.87 -22.30
N PRO A 373 -14.46 62.41 -23.20
CA PRO A 373 -13.46 61.56 -23.87
C PRO A 373 -11.99 61.87 -23.50
N LEU A 374 -11.13 60.88 -23.70
CA LEU A 374 -9.67 61.09 -23.77
C LEU A 374 -9.28 61.65 -25.15
N PRO A 375 -8.24 62.50 -25.25
CA PRO A 375 -7.88 63.20 -26.48
C PRO A 375 -7.14 62.32 -27.50
N GLU A 376 -7.31 62.66 -28.78
CA GLU A 376 -6.63 62.00 -29.90
C GLU A 376 -5.13 62.34 -29.96
N ILE A 377 -4.31 61.35 -30.33
CA ILE A 377 -2.97 61.55 -30.92
C ILE A 377 -2.88 60.66 -32.18
N PRO A 378 -2.36 61.14 -33.33
CA PRO A 378 -2.71 60.56 -34.63
C PRO A 378 -1.94 59.29 -35.03
N THR A 379 -2.52 58.57 -36.00
CA THR A 379 -1.93 57.42 -36.69
C THR A 379 -0.82 57.78 -37.69
N ASP A 380 -0.13 56.73 -38.15
CA ASP A 380 0.67 56.58 -39.39
C ASP A 380 2.20 56.65 -39.32
N ARG A 381 2.85 55.46 -39.32
CA ARG A 381 3.26 54.80 -40.58
C ARG A 381 3.92 53.42 -40.42
N ASN A 382 3.59 52.50 -41.32
CA ASN A 382 4.48 51.38 -41.66
C ASN A 382 5.75 51.89 -42.37
N ASN A 383 6.94 51.37 -42.05
CA ASN A 383 7.61 50.45 -42.99
C ASN A 383 8.82 49.66 -42.42
N SER A 384 9.01 48.46 -42.95
CA SER A 384 10.28 47.72 -43.15
C SER A 384 11.42 47.76 -42.11
N SER A 385 11.59 46.63 -41.42
CA SER A 385 12.78 45.74 -41.45
C SER A 385 14.22 46.30 -41.33
N ILE A 386 15.07 45.68 -40.47
CA ILE A 386 16.35 45.00 -40.83
C ILE A 386 17.18 44.58 -39.57
N ARG A 387 17.78 43.37 -39.63
CA ARG A 387 18.79 42.75 -38.71
C ARG A 387 18.29 42.42 -37.28
N HIS A 388 18.35 41.15 -36.84
CA HIS A 388 19.54 40.37 -36.43
C HIS A 388 20.31 41.05 -35.30
N SER A 389 20.76 40.43 -34.20
CA SER A 389 20.80 39.07 -33.62
C SER A 389 22.04 39.11 -32.69
N MET A 390 22.21 38.15 -31.77
CA MET A 390 23.11 38.18 -30.58
C MET A 390 22.49 39.00 -29.43
N GLY A 391 22.31 38.48 -28.21
CA GLY A 391 22.45 37.09 -27.73
C GLY A 391 23.18 37.00 -26.39
N SER A 392 22.43 36.80 -25.30
CA SER A 392 22.86 36.26 -23.99
C SER A 392 21.70 36.42 -22.97
N ASP A 393 21.52 35.66 -21.88
CA ASP A 393 21.55 34.20 -21.65
C ASP A 393 21.01 33.96 -20.21
N ILE A 394 19.71 34.18 -19.98
CA ILE A 394 19.07 33.83 -18.70
C ILE A 394 17.69 33.21 -18.96
N TYR A 395 17.69 31.94 -19.39
CA TYR A 395 16.76 30.87 -19.01
C TYR A 395 17.11 29.66 -19.87
N CYS A 396 17.92 28.75 -19.34
CA CYS A 396 18.09 27.45 -19.97
C CYS A 396 16.76 26.70 -19.89
N GLU A 397 16.23 26.29 -21.02
CA GLU A 397 15.32 25.14 -21.06
C GLU A 397 16.02 23.98 -20.35
N ILE A 398 15.30 23.25 -19.49
CA ILE A 398 15.76 21.92 -19.08
C ILE A 398 15.51 20.99 -20.26
N LEU A 399 16.44 21.04 -21.21
CA LEU A 399 16.60 20.00 -22.21
C LEU A 399 16.93 18.72 -21.46
N ASP A 400 16.06 17.71 -21.55
CA ASP A 400 16.43 16.35 -21.20
C ASP A 400 17.76 16.00 -21.87
N GLU A 401 18.74 15.52 -21.10
CA GLU A 401 19.98 15.00 -21.66
C GLU A 401 19.67 13.78 -22.53
N ARG A 402 19.47 14.01 -23.83
CA ARG A 402 19.27 12.94 -24.81
C ARG A 402 20.48 11.99 -24.71
N PRO A 403 20.30 10.73 -24.25
CA PRO A 403 21.42 9.81 -24.16
C PRO A 403 22.00 9.60 -25.55
N ARG A 404 23.32 9.68 -25.66
CA ARG A 404 24.01 9.66 -26.96
C ARG A 404 23.72 8.33 -27.69
N SER A 405 23.43 8.43 -28.98
CA SER A 405 22.93 7.35 -29.85
C SER A 405 21.72 6.60 -29.28
N VAL A 406 20.53 7.22 -29.37
CA VAL A 406 19.26 6.53 -29.18
C VAL A 406 19.09 5.44 -30.24
N VAL A 407 19.25 4.18 -29.85
CA VAL A 407 18.58 3.06 -30.53
C VAL A 407 17.08 3.33 -30.41
N LYS A 408 16.37 3.48 -31.53
CA LYS A 408 14.91 3.61 -31.51
C LYS A 408 14.31 2.27 -31.07
N TYR A 409 13.66 2.28 -29.90
CA TYR A 409 12.81 1.17 -29.44
C TYR A 409 11.36 1.30 -29.95
N GLY A 410 11.02 2.43 -30.59
CA GLY A 410 9.77 2.64 -31.29
C GLY A 410 9.60 1.64 -32.44
N ILE A 411 8.57 0.81 -32.35
CA ILE A 411 8.10 -0.13 -33.36
C ILE A 411 6.90 0.50 -34.07
N ASP A 412 6.75 0.26 -35.37
CA ASP A 412 5.55 0.66 -36.13
C ASP A 412 4.39 -0.29 -35.81
N ARG A 413 3.17 0.23 -35.67
CA ARG A 413 1.99 -0.59 -35.37
C ARG A 413 1.71 -1.62 -36.48
N ASP A 414 1.96 -1.29 -37.75
CA ASP A 414 1.72 -2.18 -38.88
C ASP A 414 2.73 -3.34 -38.98
N ASP A 415 3.89 -3.23 -38.31
CA ASP A 415 4.85 -4.34 -38.17
C ASP A 415 4.35 -5.44 -37.20
N ILE A 416 3.40 -5.14 -36.31
CA ILE A 416 2.86 -6.08 -35.32
C ILE A 416 1.51 -6.65 -35.78
N VAL A 417 1.45 -7.97 -35.97
CA VAL A 417 0.18 -8.70 -36.10
C VAL A 417 -0.22 -9.24 -34.73
N LEU A 418 -1.26 -8.66 -34.11
CA LEU A 418 -1.87 -9.20 -32.89
C LEU A 418 -2.59 -10.53 -33.16
N GLY A 419 -2.52 -11.43 -32.19
CA GLY A 419 -3.20 -12.72 -32.16
C GLY A 419 -4.28 -12.78 -31.07
N ARG A 420 -4.22 -13.82 -30.23
CA ARG A 420 -5.19 -14.07 -29.15
C ARG A 420 -4.70 -13.47 -27.82
N ILE A 421 -5.63 -13.25 -26.90
CA ILE A 421 -5.33 -12.91 -25.51
C ILE A 421 -4.65 -14.11 -24.84
N LEU A 422 -3.52 -13.86 -24.17
CA LEU A 422 -2.80 -14.79 -23.29
C LEU A 422 -3.20 -14.61 -21.82
N GLY A 423 -3.55 -13.39 -21.42
CA GLY A 423 -3.98 -13.07 -20.06
C GLY A 423 -4.38 -11.60 -19.89
N ALA A 424 -4.89 -11.26 -18.70
CA ALA A 424 -5.26 -9.91 -18.33
C ALA A 424 -4.53 -9.48 -17.04
N GLY A 425 -3.86 -8.33 -17.10
CA GLY A 425 -3.14 -7.71 -15.98
C GLY A 425 -3.85 -6.47 -15.44
N PHE A 426 -3.17 -5.71 -14.59
CA PHE A 426 -3.73 -4.49 -13.96
C PHE A 426 -4.03 -3.36 -14.97
N PHE A 427 -3.19 -3.22 -16.00
CA PHE A 427 -3.28 -2.13 -16.98
C PHE A 427 -4.11 -2.45 -18.23
N GLY A 428 -4.35 -3.74 -18.51
CA GLY A 428 -4.95 -4.20 -19.76
C GLY A 428 -4.61 -5.67 -20.07
N GLU A 429 -4.74 -6.05 -21.33
CA GLU A 429 -4.54 -7.43 -21.80
C GLU A 429 -3.14 -7.66 -22.38
N VAL A 430 -2.65 -8.89 -22.24
CA VAL A 430 -1.46 -9.40 -22.91
C VAL A 430 -1.92 -10.31 -24.04
N TYR A 431 -1.44 -10.06 -25.25
CA TYR A 431 -1.72 -10.85 -26.45
C TYR A 431 -0.46 -11.62 -26.90
N ASP A 432 -0.63 -12.72 -27.65
CA ASP A 432 0.43 -13.15 -28.57
C ASP A 432 0.36 -12.33 -29.86
N GLY A 433 1.45 -12.35 -30.63
CA GLY A 433 1.54 -11.69 -31.91
C GLY A 433 2.81 -12.06 -32.67
N VAL A 434 2.94 -11.50 -33.87
CA VAL A 434 4.11 -11.66 -34.73
C VAL A 434 4.64 -10.28 -35.11
N TYR A 435 5.87 -9.99 -34.70
CA TYR A 435 6.63 -8.82 -35.14
C TYR A 435 7.34 -9.15 -36.45
N LYS A 436 7.07 -8.35 -37.49
CA LYS A 436 7.82 -8.33 -38.75
C LYS A 436 8.96 -7.33 -38.58
N LYS A 437 10.21 -7.76 -38.71
CA LYS A 437 11.35 -6.84 -38.77
C LYS A 437 11.51 -6.28 -40.18
N SER A 438 12.12 -5.11 -40.29
CA SER A 438 12.46 -4.44 -41.55
C SER A 438 13.42 -5.22 -42.47
N ASN A 439 14.09 -6.27 -41.97
CA ASN A 439 14.88 -7.21 -42.77
C ASN A 439 14.08 -8.43 -43.29
N GLY A 440 12.78 -8.52 -42.97
CA GLY A 440 11.89 -9.62 -43.35
C GLY A 440 11.75 -10.74 -42.31
N ASP A 441 12.55 -10.74 -41.24
CA ASP A 441 12.43 -11.74 -40.16
C ASP A 441 11.08 -11.63 -39.45
N ARG A 442 10.56 -12.77 -38.97
CA ARG A 442 9.34 -12.82 -38.15
C ARG A 442 9.68 -13.39 -36.78
N ILE A 443 9.25 -12.70 -35.73
CA ILE A 443 9.47 -13.10 -34.33
C ILE A 443 8.13 -13.17 -33.61
N ASN A 444 7.91 -14.23 -32.84
CA ASN A 444 6.74 -14.36 -31.98
C ASN A 444 6.92 -13.48 -30.73
N VAL A 445 5.95 -12.62 -30.45
CA VAL A 445 6.03 -11.60 -29.40
C VAL A 445 4.83 -11.64 -28.46
N ALA A 446 5.05 -11.21 -27.22
CA ALA A 446 3.99 -10.92 -26.26
C ALA A 446 3.75 -9.41 -26.25
N VAL A 447 2.49 -8.98 -26.41
CA VAL A 447 2.13 -7.56 -26.52
C VAL A 447 1.24 -7.17 -25.34
N LYS A 448 1.77 -6.39 -24.41
CA LYS A 448 1.03 -5.83 -23.26
C LYS A 448 0.36 -4.53 -23.73
N THR A 449 -0.95 -4.40 -23.50
CA THR A 449 -1.77 -3.25 -23.91
C THR A 449 -2.20 -2.42 -22.70
N CYS A 450 -2.35 -1.10 -22.87
CA CYS A 450 -2.99 -0.24 -21.87
C CYS A 450 -4.47 0.01 -22.25
N LYS A 451 -5.41 -0.25 -21.33
CA LYS A 451 -6.84 -0.02 -21.52
C LYS A 451 -7.32 1.34 -20.98
N ASP A 452 -6.60 1.87 -20.00
CA ASP A 452 -6.85 3.17 -19.38
C ASP A 452 -5.65 4.08 -19.71
N CYS A 453 -5.89 5.08 -20.54
CA CYS A 453 -4.85 6.00 -21.02
C CYS A 453 -4.79 7.30 -20.17
N SER A 454 -5.38 7.31 -18.97
CA SER A 454 -5.24 8.45 -18.06
C SER A 454 -3.76 8.67 -17.67
N PRO A 455 -3.29 9.92 -17.49
CA PRO A 455 -1.85 10.20 -17.38
C PRO A 455 -1.15 9.45 -16.24
N ASP A 456 -1.78 9.37 -15.07
CA ASP A 456 -1.25 8.63 -13.92
C ASP A 456 -1.17 7.11 -14.17
N VAL A 457 -1.96 6.55 -15.09
CA VAL A 457 -1.91 5.12 -15.44
C VAL A 457 -0.89 4.89 -16.54
N MET A 458 -0.86 5.73 -17.57
CA MET A 458 0.11 5.69 -18.66
C MET A 458 1.56 5.86 -18.17
N GLU A 459 1.81 6.77 -17.21
CA GLU A 459 3.13 6.94 -16.57
C GLU A 459 3.60 5.62 -15.92
N LYS A 460 2.72 4.94 -15.18
CA LYS A 460 3.02 3.67 -14.51
C LYS A 460 3.25 2.55 -15.53
N PHE A 461 2.45 2.49 -16.59
CA PHE A 461 2.60 1.54 -17.68
C PHE A 461 3.95 1.71 -18.40
N MET A 462 4.28 2.94 -18.80
CA MET A 462 5.57 3.25 -19.44
C MET A 462 6.77 3.05 -18.51
N SER A 463 6.61 3.22 -17.19
CA SER A 463 7.69 2.96 -16.22
C SER A 463 8.23 1.52 -16.27
N GLU A 464 7.38 0.55 -16.64
CA GLU A 464 7.79 -0.84 -16.83
C GLU A 464 8.71 -1.01 -18.05
N ALA A 465 8.35 -0.44 -19.20
CA ALA A 465 9.17 -0.49 -20.40
C ALA A 465 10.49 0.29 -20.25
N VAL A 466 10.46 1.45 -19.57
CA VAL A 466 11.66 2.23 -19.26
C VAL A 466 12.64 1.45 -18.37
N ILE A 467 12.14 0.68 -17.40
CA ILE A 467 12.95 -0.25 -16.61
C ILE A 467 13.51 -1.36 -17.50
N MET A 468 12.65 -2.10 -18.21
CA MET A 468 13.05 -3.28 -18.99
C MET A 468 14.06 -2.97 -20.12
N LYS A 469 14.02 -1.76 -20.68
CA LYS A 469 14.97 -1.25 -21.69
C LYS A 469 16.44 -1.41 -21.28
N ASN A 470 16.73 -1.28 -19.98
CA ASN A 470 18.09 -1.31 -19.44
C ASN A 470 18.51 -2.70 -18.91
N LEU A 471 17.62 -3.71 -18.98
CA LEU A 471 17.88 -5.05 -18.45
C LEU A 471 18.34 -6.00 -19.56
N ASN A 472 19.48 -6.66 -19.34
CA ASN A 472 20.01 -7.68 -20.24
C ASN A 472 20.62 -8.83 -19.43
N HIS A 473 19.88 -9.92 -19.27
CA HIS A 473 20.29 -11.11 -18.55
C HIS A 473 19.55 -12.36 -19.09
N PRO A 474 20.20 -13.52 -19.28
CA PRO A 474 19.57 -14.71 -19.89
C PRO A 474 18.35 -15.26 -19.14
N HIS A 475 18.20 -14.94 -17.86
CA HIS A 475 17.04 -15.32 -17.04
C HIS A 475 16.09 -14.13 -16.74
N ILE A 476 16.05 -13.12 -17.62
CA ILE A 476 15.08 -12.02 -17.58
C ILE A 476 14.32 -11.95 -18.92
N VAL A 477 13.05 -11.56 -18.86
CA VAL A 477 12.22 -11.29 -20.06
C VAL A 477 12.73 -10.04 -20.77
N GLN A 478 13.08 -10.16 -22.05
CA GLN A 478 13.61 -9.05 -22.83
C GLN A 478 12.51 -8.20 -23.47
N LEU A 479 12.67 -6.87 -23.38
CA LEU A 479 11.92 -5.89 -24.17
C LEU A 479 12.41 -5.91 -25.62
N ILE A 480 11.49 -6.02 -26.58
CA ILE A 480 11.76 -5.92 -28.02
C ILE A 480 11.54 -4.48 -28.49
N GLY A 481 10.49 -3.81 -28.00
CA GLY A 481 10.23 -2.40 -28.28
C GLY A 481 8.90 -1.91 -27.71
N ILE A 482 8.53 -0.70 -28.09
CA ILE A 482 7.32 0.03 -27.64
C ILE A 482 6.61 0.56 -28.89
N ILE A 483 5.28 0.48 -28.94
CA ILE A 483 4.47 1.28 -29.87
C ILE A 483 3.98 2.48 -29.07
N GLU A 484 4.51 3.65 -29.39
CA GLU A 484 4.25 4.92 -28.69
C GLU A 484 2.93 5.58 -29.13
N GLU A 485 2.27 5.03 -30.16
CA GLU A 485 0.94 5.47 -30.61
C GLU A 485 -0.17 4.94 -29.70
N ASP A 486 -1.15 5.76 -29.37
CA ASP A 486 -2.32 5.31 -28.61
C ASP A 486 -3.16 4.24 -29.35
N PRO A 487 -3.70 3.24 -28.63
CA PRO A 487 -3.37 2.87 -27.25
C PRO A 487 -1.95 2.25 -27.18
N VAL A 488 -1.08 2.78 -26.32
CA VAL A 488 0.34 2.39 -26.22
C VAL A 488 0.51 0.89 -25.93
N TRP A 489 1.44 0.22 -26.64
CA TRP A 489 1.77 -1.20 -26.45
C TRP A 489 3.24 -1.42 -26.06
N ILE A 490 3.49 -2.39 -25.19
CA ILE A 490 4.83 -2.87 -24.82
C ILE A 490 5.06 -4.25 -25.44
N VAL A 491 6.11 -4.40 -26.26
CA VAL A 491 6.38 -5.61 -27.04
C VAL A 491 7.58 -6.37 -26.44
N MET A 492 7.38 -7.63 -26.07
CA MET A 492 8.34 -8.48 -25.36
C MET A 492 8.52 -9.84 -26.07
N GLU A 493 9.56 -10.59 -25.71
CA GLU A 493 9.72 -11.98 -26.16
C GLU A 493 8.55 -12.88 -25.68
N LEU A 494 8.01 -13.73 -26.57
CA LEU A 494 7.00 -14.74 -26.23
C LEU A 494 7.64 -16.08 -25.86
N TYR A 495 7.14 -16.71 -24.79
CA TYR A 495 7.61 -18.03 -24.35
C TYR A 495 6.50 -19.07 -24.43
N GLN A 496 6.76 -20.15 -25.16
CA GLN A 496 5.74 -21.12 -25.59
C GLN A 496 5.11 -21.95 -24.45
N TYR A 497 5.77 -22.06 -23.30
CA TYR A 497 5.26 -22.78 -22.13
C TYR A 497 4.55 -21.88 -21.11
N GLY A 498 4.54 -20.56 -21.33
CA GLY A 498 3.84 -19.60 -20.49
C GLY A 498 4.36 -19.50 -19.06
N GLU A 499 3.44 -19.36 -18.11
CA GLU A 499 3.69 -19.13 -16.69
C GLU A 499 4.24 -20.38 -15.96
N LEU A 500 5.27 -20.19 -15.14
CA LEU A 500 5.87 -21.27 -14.34
C LEU A 500 4.88 -21.92 -13.36
N GLY A 501 3.96 -21.16 -12.74
CA GLY A 501 2.93 -21.72 -11.87
C GLY A 501 2.09 -22.79 -12.56
N ASN A 502 1.50 -22.43 -13.71
CA ASN A 502 0.74 -23.36 -14.56
C ASN A 502 1.60 -24.53 -15.06
N TYR A 503 2.84 -24.27 -15.50
CA TYR A 503 3.75 -25.31 -15.99
C TYR A 503 4.12 -26.34 -14.91
N LEU A 504 4.34 -25.91 -13.66
CA LEU A 504 4.64 -26.78 -12.51
C LEU A 504 3.52 -27.77 -12.23
N THR A 505 2.26 -27.30 -12.23
CA THR A 505 1.09 -28.15 -11.97
C THR A 505 0.81 -29.10 -13.15
N GLN A 506 0.93 -28.62 -14.39
CA GLN A 506 0.75 -29.46 -15.58
C GLN A 506 1.80 -30.57 -15.71
N ASN A 507 3.04 -30.34 -15.23
CA ASN A 507 4.18 -31.24 -15.36
C ASN A 507 4.61 -31.85 -14.01
N GLU A 508 3.72 -31.91 -13.02
CA GLU A 508 4.00 -32.41 -11.66
C GLU A 508 4.72 -33.77 -11.66
N LYS A 509 4.26 -34.69 -12.53
CA LYS A 509 4.72 -36.08 -12.62
C LYS A 509 6.02 -36.28 -13.40
N THR A 510 6.47 -35.28 -14.16
CA THR A 510 7.66 -35.37 -15.04
C THR A 510 8.84 -34.55 -14.52
N LEU A 511 8.58 -33.44 -13.82
CA LEU A 511 9.62 -32.54 -13.32
C LEU A 511 10.37 -33.13 -12.10
N THR A 512 11.68 -33.33 -12.24
CA THR A 512 12.57 -33.83 -11.16
C THR A 512 12.96 -32.73 -10.17
N ASN A 513 13.39 -33.11 -8.95
CA ASN A 513 14.02 -32.17 -8.00
C ASN A 513 15.15 -31.35 -8.65
N MET A 514 16.03 -32.00 -9.41
CA MET A 514 17.14 -31.34 -10.11
C MET A 514 16.64 -30.21 -11.03
N THR A 515 15.50 -30.40 -11.70
CA THR A 515 14.87 -29.36 -12.53
C THR A 515 14.29 -28.20 -11.69
N LEU A 516 13.66 -28.50 -10.56
CA LEU A 516 13.12 -27.48 -9.64
C LEU A 516 14.22 -26.61 -9.00
N VAL A 517 15.34 -27.22 -8.59
CA VAL A 517 16.49 -26.48 -8.07
C VAL A 517 17.20 -25.70 -9.19
N LEU A 518 17.20 -26.20 -10.43
CA LEU A 518 17.68 -25.44 -11.59
C LEU A 518 16.85 -24.17 -11.83
N PHE A 519 15.52 -24.25 -11.81
CA PHE A 519 14.67 -23.06 -11.95
C PHE A 519 14.93 -22.05 -10.81
N SER A 520 15.03 -22.54 -9.58
CA SER A 520 15.38 -21.72 -8.40
C SER A 520 16.74 -21.02 -8.57
N LEU A 521 17.75 -21.72 -9.11
CA LEU A 521 19.08 -21.18 -9.40
C LEU A 521 19.06 -20.12 -10.51
N GLN A 522 18.25 -20.31 -11.55
CA GLN A 522 18.12 -19.38 -12.67
C GLN A 522 17.46 -18.06 -12.25
N ILE A 523 16.39 -18.14 -11.46
CA ILE A 523 15.76 -16.97 -10.83
C ILE A 523 16.75 -16.27 -9.89
N CYS A 524 17.50 -17.02 -9.07
CA CYS A 524 18.51 -16.44 -8.19
C CYS A 524 19.59 -15.65 -8.95
N LYS A 525 20.03 -16.14 -10.12
CA LYS A 525 20.97 -15.41 -10.99
C LYS A 525 20.38 -14.10 -11.52
N ALA A 526 19.11 -14.09 -11.92
CA ALA A 526 18.43 -12.86 -12.32
C ALA A 526 18.39 -11.85 -11.17
N LEU A 527 18.12 -12.31 -9.94
CA LEU A 527 18.07 -11.45 -8.77
C LEU A 527 19.44 -10.93 -8.31
N VAL A 528 20.54 -11.70 -8.50
CA VAL A 528 21.92 -11.17 -8.37
C VAL A 528 22.17 -10.03 -9.36
N TYR A 529 21.70 -10.17 -10.61
CA TYR A 529 21.82 -9.11 -11.61
C TYR A 529 20.97 -7.88 -11.25
N LEU A 530 19.75 -8.05 -10.69
CA LEU A 530 18.92 -6.94 -10.20
C LEU A 530 19.57 -6.22 -9.00
N GLU A 531 20.10 -6.98 -8.03
CA GLU A 531 20.87 -6.46 -6.88
C GLU A 531 22.08 -5.63 -7.36
N GLY A 532 22.79 -6.10 -8.39
CA GLY A 532 23.92 -5.40 -9.01
C GLY A 532 23.59 -4.15 -9.83
N VAL A 533 22.31 -3.88 -10.13
CA VAL A 533 21.84 -2.63 -10.75
C VAL A 533 20.93 -1.81 -9.82
N ASN A 534 21.02 -2.05 -8.50
CA ASN A 534 20.24 -1.40 -7.45
C ASN A 534 18.71 -1.43 -7.68
N MET A 535 18.17 -2.48 -8.30
CA MET A 535 16.72 -2.60 -8.54
C MET A 535 16.06 -3.64 -7.63
N VAL A 536 14.92 -3.25 -7.04
CA VAL A 536 14.01 -4.15 -6.30
C VAL A 536 12.84 -4.52 -7.20
N HIS A 537 12.57 -5.81 -7.34
CA HIS A 537 11.49 -6.36 -8.17
C HIS A 537 10.11 -6.19 -7.53
N ARG A 538 10.03 -6.36 -6.19
CA ARG A 538 8.84 -6.12 -5.35
C ARG A 538 7.64 -7.05 -5.53
N ASP A 539 7.66 -8.00 -6.48
CA ASP A 539 6.67 -9.07 -6.62
C ASP A 539 7.28 -10.35 -7.20
N ILE A 540 8.15 -11.02 -6.43
CA ILE A 540 8.80 -12.27 -6.87
C ILE A 540 7.92 -13.46 -6.47
N ALA A 541 7.32 -14.10 -7.47
CA ALA A 541 6.42 -15.25 -7.33
C ALA A 541 6.38 -16.06 -8.64
N VAL A 542 5.95 -17.33 -8.60
CA VAL A 542 5.92 -18.18 -9.82
C VAL A 542 5.00 -17.67 -10.94
N ARG A 543 4.01 -16.83 -10.62
CA ARG A 543 3.16 -16.11 -11.59
C ARG A 543 3.92 -15.13 -12.49
N ASN A 544 5.05 -14.63 -12.01
CA ASN A 544 5.85 -13.60 -12.68
C ASN A 544 7.14 -14.19 -13.28
N VAL A 545 7.17 -15.52 -13.41
CA VAL A 545 8.27 -16.28 -14.03
C VAL A 545 7.71 -17.04 -15.23
N LEU A 546 8.37 -16.91 -16.38
CA LEU A 546 7.98 -17.55 -17.64
C LEU A 546 8.96 -18.67 -18.01
N VAL A 547 8.44 -19.74 -18.61
CA VAL A 547 9.20 -20.94 -18.99
C VAL A 547 9.58 -20.84 -20.47
N ALA A 548 10.86 -20.59 -20.76
CA ALA A 548 11.39 -20.46 -22.11
C ALA A 548 11.64 -21.83 -22.76
N SER A 549 12.18 -22.77 -22.00
CA SER A 549 12.37 -24.17 -22.37
C SER A 549 12.20 -25.07 -21.13
N PRO A 550 12.08 -26.41 -21.26
CA PRO A 550 11.92 -27.30 -20.12
C PRO A 550 13.05 -27.22 -19.07
N ASP A 551 14.18 -26.64 -19.44
CA ASP A 551 15.39 -26.42 -18.64
C ASP A 551 15.74 -24.92 -18.44
N CYS A 552 14.90 -23.97 -18.89
CA CYS A 552 15.17 -22.52 -18.77
C CYS A 552 13.94 -21.70 -18.40
N VAL A 553 14.05 -20.94 -17.30
CA VAL A 553 13.07 -19.91 -16.88
C VAL A 553 13.64 -18.49 -16.96
N LYS A 554 12.73 -17.51 -17.08
CA LYS A 554 13.01 -16.07 -17.10
C LYS A 554 12.04 -15.31 -16.19
N LEU A 555 12.57 -14.33 -15.46
CA LEU A 555 11.82 -13.45 -14.55
C LEU A 555 11.25 -12.23 -15.30
N GLY A 556 10.01 -11.83 -15.00
CA GLY A 556 9.26 -10.76 -15.67
C GLY A 556 8.21 -10.07 -14.80
N ASP A 557 7.35 -9.26 -15.42
CA ASP A 557 6.43 -8.28 -14.81
C ASP A 557 7.12 -7.25 -13.90
N PHE A 558 7.80 -6.29 -14.55
CA PHE A 558 8.53 -5.21 -13.87
C PHE A 558 7.62 -4.03 -13.48
N GLY A 559 6.29 -4.14 -13.64
CA GLY A 559 5.34 -3.04 -13.37
C GLY A 559 5.32 -2.53 -11.92
N LEU A 560 5.79 -3.36 -10.97
CA LEU A 560 6.02 -2.96 -9.57
C LEU A 560 7.49 -2.70 -9.22
N SER A 561 8.43 -3.00 -10.11
CA SER A 561 9.86 -2.85 -9.82
C SER A 561 10.30 -1.38 -9.79
N ARG A 562 11.32 -1.05 -8.99
CA ARG A 562 11.89 0.30 -8.90
C ARG A 562 13.39 0.24 -8.57
N TYR A 563 14.16 1.15 -9.15
CA TYR A 563 15.52 1.45 -8.70
C TYR A 563 15.49 2.05 -7.28
N ILE A 564 16.54 1.78 -6.50
CA ILE A 564 16.84 2.46 -5.24
C ILE A 564 17.86 3.57 -5.54
N GLU A 565 17.52 4.81 -5.18
CA GLU A 565 18.43 5.97 -5.14
C GLU A 565 19.19 5.98 -3.80
N GLU A 566 19.88 7.06 -3.41
CA GLU A 566 20.75 7.05 -2.21
C GLU A 566 19.99 6.89 -0.86
N GLU A 567 18.66 6.99 -0.84
CA GLU A 567 17.82 6.57 0.30
C GLU A 567 17.58 5.04 0.26
N GLU A 568 17.98 4.32 1.32
CA GLU A 568 18.05 2.83 1.37
C GLU A 568 16.73 2.05 1.16
N TYR A 569 15.61 2.67 0.78
CA TYR A 569 14.35 1.98 0.52
C TYR A 569 13.28 2.77 -0.23
N TYR A 570 12.37 2.02 -0.87
CA TYR A 570 11.13 2.57 -1.43
C TYR A 570 9.92 2.35 -0.50
N LYS A 571 8.99 3.33 -0.47
CA LYS A 571 7.70 3.28 0.26
C LYS A 571 6.52 3.30 -0.73
N ALA A 572 5.72 2.23 -0.74
CA ALA A 572 4.62 2.07 -1.72
C ALA A 572 3.32 2.80 -1.38
N SER A 573 2.55 3.13 -2.42
CA SER A 573 1.18 3.67 -2.35
C SER A 573 0.12 2.58 -2.09
N VAL A 574 -1.16 2.96 -2.03
CA VAL A 574 -2.27 2.08 -1.61
C VAL A 574 -2.80 1.24 -2.79
N THR A 575 -2.00 0.28 -3.26
CA THR A 575 -2.42 -0.74 -4.24
C THR A 575 -2.71 -2.10 -3.58
N ARG A 576 -3.35 -3.02 -4.33
CA ARG A 576 -3.68 -4.38 -3.87
C ARG A 576 -2.41 -5.24 -3.79
N LEU A 577 -1.86 -5.38 -2.59
CA LEU A 577 -0.58 -6.04 -2.34
C LEU A 577 -0.63 -7.59 -2.29
N PRO A 578 0.43 -8.29 -2.69
CA PRO A 578 0.58 -9.75 -2.61
C PRO A 578 0.98 -10.23 -1.20
N ILE A 579 0.17 -9.93 -0.18
CA ILE A 579 0.51 -10.08 1.25
C ILE A 579 1.11 -11.44 1.63
N LYS A 580 0.63 -12.55 1.04
CA LYS A 580 1.12 -13.92 1.33
C LYS A 580 2.57 -14.20 0.88
N TRP A 581 3.13 -13.37 -0.01
CA TRP A 581 4.53 -13.45 -0.46
C TRP A 581 5.44 -12.46 0.28
N MET A 582 4.90 -11.34 0.74
CA MET A 582 5.67 -10.19 1.21
C MET A 582 6.41 -10.42 2.54
N ALA A 583 7.51 -9.69 2.71
CA ALA A 583 8.27 -9.64 3.96
C ALA A 583 7.53 -8.85 5.07
N PRO A 584 7.73 -9.16 6.36
CA PRO A 584 7.02 -8.51 7.47
C PRO A 584 7.18 -6.98 7.51
N GLU A 585 8.36 -6.46 7.17
CA GLU A 585 8.62 -5.02 7.08
C GLU A 585 7.91 -4.34 5.90
N SER A 586 7.74 -5.06 4.80
CA SER A 586 6.99 -4.59 3.62
C SER A 586 5.48 -4.58 3.88
N ILE A 587 4.98 -5.47 4.74
CA ILE A 587 3.58 -5.48 5.19
C ILE A 587 3.36 -4.35 6.21
N ASN A 588 4.11 -4.33 7.32
CA ASN A 588 3.92 -3.39 8.42
C ASN A 588 4.23 -1.93 8.02
N PHE A 589 5.27 -1.68 7.22
CA PHE A 589 5.83 -0.34 6.98
C PHE A 589 5.84 0.09 5.50
N ARG A 590 5.34 -0.76 4.59
CA ARG A 590 5.40 -0.57 3.13
C ARG A 590 6.82 -0.38 2.56
N ARG A 591 7.86 -0.83 3.30
CA ARG A 591 9.28 -0.75 2.92
C ARG A 591 9.67 -1.87 1.95
N PHE A 592 10.33 -1.53 0.85
CA PHE A 592 10.88 -2.49 -0.12
C PHE A 592 12.39 -2.27 -0.31
N THR A 593 13.14 -3.37 -0.24
CA THR A 593 14.62 -3.47 -0.38
C THR A 593 15.03 -4.84 -0.95
N SER A 594 16.29 -5.03 -1.34
CA SER A 594 16.84 -6.33 -1.75
C SER A 594 16.60 -7.43 -0.70
N ALA A 595 16.66 -7.09 0.60
CA ALA A 595 16.38 -8.04 1.68
C ALA A 595 14.88 -8.45 1.75
N SER A 596 13.95 -7.61 1.30
CA SER A 596 12.54 -7.98 1.13
C SER A 596 12.32 -8.86 -0.11
N ASP A 597 13.09 -8.65 -1.18
CA ASP A 597 13.11 -9.51 -2.35
C ASP A 597 13.71 -10.88 -2.04
N VAL A 598 14.73 -10.98 -1.17
CA VAL A 598 15.26 -12.27 -0.67
C VAL A 598 14.17 -13.10 0.03
N TRP A 599 13.29 -12.46 0.80
CA TRP A 599 12.15 -13.12 1.43
C TRP A 599 11.14 -13.62 0.37
N MET A 600 10.75 -12.76 -0.57
CA MET A 600 9.82 -13.11 -1.66
C MET A 600 10.38 -14.22 -2.55
N PHE A 601 11.67 -14.18 -2.88
CA PHE A 601 12.38 -15.24 -3.59
C PHE A 601 12.33 -16.58 -2.84
N ALA A 602 12.48 -16.60 -1.52
CA ALA A 602 12.34 -17.82 -0.74
C ALA A 602 10.90 -18.36 -0.71
N VAL A 603 9.89 -17.49 -0.77
CA VAL A 603 8.50 -17.92 -1.02
C VAL A 603 8.35 -18.51 -2.42
N CYS A 604 8.93 -17.88 -3.46
CA CYS A 604 8.93 -18.40 -4.82
C CYS A 604 9.66 -19.76 -4.92
N MET A 605 10.79 -19.95 -4.24
CA MET A 605 11.44 -21.28 -4.16
C MET A 605 10.54 -22.31 -3.45
N TRP A 606 9.77 -21.90 -2.44
CA TRP A 606 8.79 -22.77 -1.81
C TRP A 606 7.66 -23.16 -2.76
N GLU A 607 7.10 -22.22 -3.54
CA GLU A 607 6.10 -22.48 -4.59
C GLU A 607 6.61 -23.46 -5.66
N ILE A 608 7.87 -23.29 -6.11
CA ILE A 608 8.51 -24.20 -7.07
C ILE A 608 8.61 -25.61 -6.48
N MET A 609 9.10 -25.73 -5.25
CA MET A 609 9.24 -27.02 -4.57
C MET A 609 7.91 -27.65 -4.11
N SER A 610 6.83 -26.86 -4.01
CA SER A 610 5.47 -27.32 -3.70
C SER A 610 4.58 -27.52 -4.94
N ARG A 611 5.14 -27.44 -6.15
CA ARG A 611 4.44 -27.65 -7.45
C ARG A 611 3.37 -26.61 -7.78
N GLY A 612 3.52 -25.38 -7.27
CA GLY A 612 2.60 -24.28 -7.49
C GLY A 612 1.49 -24.14 -6.42
N GLN A 613 1.62 -24.78 -5.26
CA GLN A 613 0.69 -24.52 -4.15
C GLN A 613 0.80 -23.04 -3.71
N GLN A 614 -0.34 -22.43 -3.37
CA GLN A 614 -0.36 -21.07 -2.83
C GLN A 614 0.27 -21.01 -1.43
N PRO A 615 1.23 -20.10 -1.17
CA PRO A 615 1.78 -19.93 0.17
C PRO A 615 0.69 -19.49 1.16
N PHE A 616 0.64 -20.09 2.35
CA PHE A 616 -0.38 -19.84 3.37
C PHE A 616 -1.82 -19.97 2.83
N PHE A 617 -2.13 -20.98 2.01
CA PHE A 617 -3.49 -21.17 1.47
C PHE A 617 -4.58 -21.25 2.55
N TRP A 618 -4.24 -21.73 3.75
CA TRP A 618 -5.13 -21.87 4.91
C TRP A 618 -5.33 -20.58 5.73
N LEU A 619 -4.76 -19.45 5.32
CA LEU A 619 -4.91 -18.15 5.98
C LEU A 619 -5.57 -17.11 5.08
N GLU A 620 -6.30 -16.17 5.68
CA GLU A 620 -6.64 -14.90 5.04
C GLU A 620 -5.47 -13.92 5.12
N ASN A 621 -5.40 -12.95 4.19
CA ASN A 621 -4.28 -12.00 4.12
C ASN A 621 -4.06 -11.19 5.43
N ARG A 622 -5.13 -10.90 6.18
CA ARG A 622 -5.05 -10.17 7.47
C ARG A 622 -4.33 -10.96 8.57
N ASP A 623 -4.33 -12.29 8.51
CA ASP A 623 -3.78 -13.15 9.56
C ASP A 623 -2.34 -13.58 9.30
N VAL A 624 -1.88 -13.48 8.05
CA VAL A 624 -0.50 -13.81 7.63
C VAL A 624 0.51 -13.08 8.51
N ILE A 625 0.36 -11.76 8.70
CA ILE A 625 1.29 -10.99 9.53
C ILE A 625 1.33 -11.51 10.96
N ASN A 626 0.18 -11.77 11.59
CA ASN A 626 0.09 -12.27 12.97
C ASN A 626 0.80 -13.63 13.14
N GLN A 627 0.76 -14.50 12.12
CA GLN A 627 1.44 -15.79 12.13
C GLN A 627 2.96 -15.65 11.92
N LEU A 628 3.38 -14.84 10.93
CA LEU A 628 4.79 -14.51 10.70
C LEU A 628 5.44 -13.84 11.93
N GLU A 629 4.68 -13.01 12.64
CA GLU A 629 5.08 -12.31 13.85
C GLU A 629 5.30 -13.26 15.04
N GLN A 630 4.59 -14.38 15.10
CA GLN A 630 4.76 -15.46 16.09
C GLN A 630 5.92 -16.42 15.76
N GLY A 631 6.57 -16.24 14.60
CA GLY A 631 7.66 -17.12 14.14
C GLY A 631 7.19 -18.29 13.26
N ILE A 632 5.89 -18.40 12.97
CA ILE A 632 5.38 -19.41 12.03
C ILE A 632 5.90 -19.11 10.62
N ARG A 633 6.21 -20.16 9.86
CA ARG A 633 6.72 -20.13 8.47
C ARG A 633 6.05 -21.21 7.64
N LEU A 634 6.23 -21.16 6.32
CA LEU A 634 5.76 -22.21 5.42
C LEU A 634 6.46 -23.54 5.75
N PRO A 635 5.74 -24.67 5.82
CA PRO A 635 6.32 -25.98 6.15
C PRO A 635 7.22 -26.49 5.01
N LYS A 636 8.15 -27.42 5.30
CA LYS A 636 8.99 -28.02 4.25
C LYS A 636 8.11 -28.79 3.24
N PRO A 637 8.16 -28.49 1.93
CA PRO A 637 7.45 -29.29 0.93
C PRO A 637 7.93 -30.74 0.90
N ASP A 638 7.07 -31.65 0.45
CA ASP A 638 7.44 -33.05 0.21
C ASP A 638 8.55 -33.16 -0.83
N HIS A 639 9.41 -34.17 -0.67
CA HIS A 639 10.63 -34.41 -1.48
C HIS A 639 11.66 -33.26 -1.54
N CYS A 640 11.37 -32.06 -1.01
CA CYS A 640 12.28 -30.92 -1.03
C CYS A 640 13.60 -31.22 -0.27
N PRO A 641 14.77 -30.97 -0.88
CA PRO A 641 16.07 -31.21 -0.27
C PRO A 641 16.26 -30.44 1.05
N PRO A 642 16.72 -31.08 2.14
CA PRO A 642 16.89 -30.41 3.44
C PRO A 642 17.81 -29.18 3.40
N ALA A 643 18.85 -29.22 2.56
CA ALA A 643 19.78 -28.11 2.37
C ALA A 643 19.08 -26.87 1.76
N LEU A 644 18.23 -27.05 0.75
CA LEU A 644 17.48 -25.95 0.12
C LEU A 644 16.49 -25.32 1.11
N TYR A 645 15.74 -26.14 1.84
CA TYR A 645 14.82 -25.63 2.86
C TYR A 645 15.55 -24.88 4.00
N SER A 646 16.77 -25.30 4.35
CA SER A 646 17.63 -24.57 5.30
C SER A 646 18.12 -23.21 4.78
N LEU A 647 18.13 -23.00 3.45
CA LEU A 647 18.32 -21.67 2.86
C LEU A 647 17.02 -20.84 2.91
N MET A 648 15.87 -21.45 2.59
CA MET A 648 14.56 -20.78 2.68
C MET A 648 14.30 -20.22 4.09
N THR A 649 14.54 -21.01 5.14
CA THR A 649 14.31 -20.58 6.53
C THR A 649 15.25 -19.45 6.99
N ARG A 650 16.48 -19.37 6.46
CA ARG A 650 17.37 -18.21 6.66
C ARG A 650 16.88 -16.96 5.95
N CYS A 651 16.37 -17.09 4.71
CA CYS A 651 15.76 -15.98 3.98
C CYS A 651 14.51 -15.45 4.70
N TRP A 652 13.78 -16.32 5.41
CA TRP A 652 12.62 -15.92 6.24
C TRP A 652 12.98 -15.46 7.67
N SER A 653 14.21 -15.01 7.91
CA SER A 653 14.53 -14.29 9.16
C SER A 653 13.67 -13.03 9.28
N TYR A 654 13.16 -12.76 10.50
CA TYR A 654 12.27 -11.61 10.71
C TYR A 654 13.02 -10.28 10.61
N ASP A 655 14.24 -10.19 11.13
CA ASP A 655 15.12 -9.03 10.92
C ASP A 655 15.71 -9.09 9.50
N PRO A 656 15.52 -8.07 8.65
CA PRO A 656 16.06 -8.08 7.28
C PRO A 656 17.58 -8.20 7.22
N ARG A 657 18.30 -7.73 8.25
CA ARG A 657 19.77 -7.70 8.31
C ARG A 657 20.40 -9.09 8.51
N GLU A 658 19.61 -10.05 8.98
CA GLU A 658 20.03 -11.44 9.23
C GLU A 658 19.77 -12.35 8.01
N ARG A 659 19.21 -11.81 6.93
CA ARG A 659 18.93 -12.55 5.69
C ARG A 659 20.19 -12.60 4.81
N PRO A 660 20.49 -13.73 4.14
CA PRO A 660 21.58 -13.81 3.17
C PRO A 660 21.30 -12.92 1.95
N ASN A 661 22.33 -12.32 1.35
CA ASN A 661 22.19 -11.61 0.06
C ASN A 661 22.11 -12.60 -1.12
N PHE A 662 21.72 -12.13 -2.31
CA PHE A 662 21.57 -13.00 -3.47
C PHE A 662 22.88 -13.64 -3.92
N THR A 663 24.01 -12.93 -3.72
CA THR A 663 25.36 -13.45 -4.01
C THR A 663 25.73 -14.65 -3.12
N GLU A 664 25.31 -14.70 -1.85
CA GLU A 664 25.48 -15.88 -0.99
C GLU A 664 24.55 -17.03 -1.44
N LEU A 665 23.32 -16.70 -1.82
CA LEU A 665 22.30 -17.68 -2.23
C LEU A 665 22.64 -18.39 -3.53
N VAL A 666 23.11 -17.68 -4.55
CA VAL A 666 23.37 -18.28 -5.87
C VAL A 666 24.45 -19.37 -5.81
N VAL A 667 25.47 -19.18 -4.95
CA VAL A 667 26.51 -20.20 -4.70
C VAL A 667 25.89 -21.43 -4.05
N LYS A 668 25.15 -21.25 -2.95
CA LYS A 668 24.63 -22.37 -2.15
C LYS A 668 23.53 -23.14 -2.85
N ILE A 669 22.71 -22.47 -3.68
CA ILE A 669 21.73 -23.15 -4.54
C ILE A 669 22.44 -23.90 -5.68
N SER A 670 23.56 -23.39 -6.20
CA SER A 670 24.38 -24.09 -7.19
C SER A 670 24.99 -25.38 -6.63
N ASP A 671 25.45 -25.37 -5.37
CA ASP A 671 25.93 -26.58 -4.68
C ASP A 671 24.82 -27.62 -4.52
N VAL A 672 23.62 -27.21 -4.07
CA VAL A 672 22.47 -28.12 -3.95
C VAL A 672 22.05 -28.67 -5.32
N HIS A 673 22.00 -27.84 -6.36
CA HIS A 673 21.70 -28.28 -7.72
C HIS A 673 22.71 -29.35 -8.22
N LYS A 674 24.00 -29.17 -7.93
CA LYS A 674 25.03 -30.17 -8.23
C LYS A 674 24.76 -31.49 -7.49
N MET A 675 24.45 -31.44 -6.19
CA MET A 675 24.14 -32.63 -5.39
C MET A 675 22.89 -33.38 -5.89
N GLU A 676 21.82 -32.67 -6.27
CA GLU A 676 20.60 -33.31 -6.82
C GLU A 676 20.86 -33.91 -8.21
N LYS A 677 21.72 -33.28 -9.03
CA LYS A 677 22.14 -33.83 -10.33
C LYS A 677 22.97 -35.10 -10.19
N GLU A 678 23.91 -35.15 -9.24
CA GLU A 678 24.70 -36.34 -8.94
C GLU A 678 23.80 -37.50 -8.42
N GLN A 679 22.78 -37.19 -7.61
CA GLN A 679 21.78 -38.17 -7.17
C GLN A 679 20.88 -38.68 -8.30
N GLU A 680 20.46 -37.86 -9.27
CA GLU A 680 19.66 -38.35 -10.40
C GLU A 680 20.46 -39.34 -11.25
N VAL A 681 21.74 -39.02 -11.54
CA VAL A 681 22.62 -39.90 -12.33
C VAL A 681 22.84 -41.26 -11.65
N GLU A 682 23.00 -41.33 -10.31
CA GLU A 682 23.10 -42.64 -9.65
C GLU A 682 21.77 -43.37 -9.60
N ARG A 683 20.63 -42.66 -9.44
CA ARG A 683 19.29 -43.28 -9.53
C ARG A 683 18.97 -43.80 -10.94
N GLU A 684 19.47 -43.16 -12.00
CA GLU A 684 19.44 -43.70 -13.37
C GLU A 684 20.33 -44.93 -13.55
N ARG A 685 21.55 -44.92 -12.98
CA ARG A 685 22.44 -46.10 -12.98
C ARG A 685 21.81 -47.27 -12.25
N ASP A 686 21.16 -47.07 -11.10
CA ASP A 686 20.49 -48.13 -10.35
C ASP A 686 19.25 -48.68 -11.07
N ARG A 687 18.45 -47.82 -11.71
CA ARG A 687 17.40 -48.26 -12.65
C ARG A 687 18.00 -49.15 -13.74
N ALA A 688 19.06 -48.71 -14.41
CA ALA A 688 19.72 -49.46 -15.48
C ALA A 688 20.41 -50.76 -15.03
N ARG A 689 20.93 -50.81 -13.79
CA ARG A 689 21.42 -52.04 -13.15
C ARG A 689 20.27 -53.03 -12.90
N SER A 690 19.13 -52.53 -12.42
CA SER A 690 17.94 -53.33 -12.11
C SER A 690 17.26 -53.89 -13.37
N THR A 691 17.13 -53.10 -14.44
CA THR A 691 16.57 -53.58 -15.73
C THR A 691 17.41 -54.70 -16.35
N LYS A 692 18.74 -54.69 -16.17
CA LYS A 692 19.65 -55.72 -16.67
C LYS A 692 19.55 -57.08 -15.96
N PHE A 693 18.82 -57.17 -14.84
CA PHE A 693 18.57 -58.44 -14.14
C PHE A 693 17.45 -59.29 -14.77
N PHE A 694 16.73 -58.77 -15.78
CA PHE A 694 15.59 -59.44 -16.42
C PHE A 694 15.84 -59.96 -17.85
N ASP A 695 17.08 -59.93 -18.34
CA ASP A 695 17.44 -60.53 -19.64
C ASP A 695 17.65 -62.05 -19.49
N PRO A 696 16.88 -62.95 -20.15
CA PRO A 696 16.95 -64.40 -19.93
C PRO A 696 18.23 -65.10 -20.39
N LYS A 697 19.28 -64.38 -20.80
CA LYS A 697 20.52 -64.94 -21.36
C LYS A 697 21.79 -64.43 -20.65
N PHE A 698 21.92 -64.70 -19.36
CA PHE A 698 23.20 -64.58 -18.66
C PHE A 698 23.74 -65.94 -18.20
N THR A 699 24.84 -66.38 -18.82
CA THR A 699 25.57 -67.57 -18.39
C THR A 699 26.35 -67.27 -17.10
N LEU A 700 26.08 -68.04 -16.05
CA LEU A 700 26.75 -67.93 -14.76
C LEU A 700 28.23 -68.36 -14.87
N ASN A 701 29.17 -67.42 -15.00
CA ASN A 701 30.57 -67.52 -14.54
C ASN A 701 31.41 -66.25 -14.82
N GLU A 702 31.21 -65.18 -14.06
CA GLU A 702 32.31 -64.21 -13.80
C GLU A 702 32.11 -63.51 -12.43
N PRO A 703 33.12 -63.47 -11.53
CA PRO A 703 33.03 -62.77 -10.26
C PRO A 703 33.20 -61.25 -10.40
N PRO A 704 32.60 -60.42 -9.52
CA PRO A 704 32.60 -58.97 -9.69
C PRO A 704 34.01 -58.34 -9.61
N PRO A 705 34.28 -57.27 -10.39
CA PRO A 705 35.59 -56.63 -10.43
C PRO A 705 35.93 -55.95 -9.11
N LYS A 706 37.17 -56.13 -8.66
CA LYS A 706 37.70 -55.51 -7.43
C LYS A 706 37.88 -54.00 -7.62
N PRO A 707 37.61 -53.16 -6.60
CA PRO A 707 37.76 -51.71 -6.70
C PRO A 707 39.22 -51.32 -6.96
N THR A 708 39.42 -50.42 -7.93
CA THR A 708 40.75 -49.97 -8.37
C THR A 708 41.44 -49.08 -7.33
N ARG A 709 42.49 -49.63 -6.72
CA ARG A 709 43.39 -48.92 -5.79
C ARG A 709 44.19 -47.84 -6.53
N MET A 710 43.82 -46.56 -6.35
CA MET A 710 44.65 -45.44 -6.80
C MET A 710 46.05 -45.49 -6.18
N LYS A 711 47.07 -45.14 -6.98
CA LYS A 711 48.45 -44.88 -6.52
C LYS A 711 48.73 -43.38 -6.67
N PRO A 712 49.22 -42.68 -5.64
CA PRO A 712 49.61 -41.26 -5.74
C PRO A 712 51.03 -41.11 -6.34
N GLY A 713 51.30 -40.06 -7.12
CA GLY A 713 52.64 -39.89 -7.72
C GLY A 713 52.95 -38.62 -8.53
N ARG A 714 53.36 -37.56 -7.82
CA ARG A 714 54.26 -36.44 -8.25
C ARG A 714 53.68 -35.25 -9.05
N PHE A 715 54.41 -34.12 -8.90
CA PHE A 715 54.06 -32.71 -9.19
C PHE A 715 52.85 -32.21 -8.37
N GLY A 716 52.95 -31.32 -7.37
CA GLY A 716 54.07 -30.59 -6.76
C GLY A 716 54.35 -29.22 -7.38
N ASN A 717 54.49 -28.09 -6.67
CA ASN A 717 54.46 -27.82 -5.21
C ASN A 717 54.12 -26.32 -4.94
N THR A 718 53.27 -26.00 -3.94
CA THR A 718 53.47 -24.89 -2.97
C THR A 718 52.38 -24.85 -1.88
N LEU A 719 52.80 -24.97 -0.61
CA LEU A 719 52.30 -24.33 0.64
C LEU A 719 50.77 -24.30 0.98
N SER A 720 50.31 -24.49 2.23
CA SER A 720 50.93 -25.00 3.48
C SER A 720 49.90 -25.08 4.63
N ILE A 721 49.96 -26.13 5.48
CA ILE A 721 49.35 -26.24 6.84
C ILE A 721 47.79 -26.22 6.88
N GLY A 722 47.07 -27.00 7.69
CA GLY A 722 47.37 -28.10 8.62
C GLY A 722 46.13 -28.35 9.50
N LEU A 723 45.60 -29.57 9.60
CA LEU A 723 45.87 -30.51 10.69
C LEU A 723 45.30 -31.90 10.37
N HIS A 724 45.94 -32.96 10.90
CA HIS A 724 45.52 -34.36 10.77
C HIS A 724 45.86 -35.10 12.07
N ILE A 725 44.97 -35.98 12.53
CA ILE A 725 45.13 -37.15 13.42
C ILE A 725 43.68 -37.63 13.67
N GLN A 726 43.17 -38.71 13.06
CA GLN A 726 43.63 -40.11 13.00
C GLN A 726 43.30 -40.90 14.27
N LEU A 727 42.07 -41.40 14.30
CA LEU A 727 41.66 -42.54 15.12
C LEU A 727 42.38 -43.80 14.59
N ASN A 728 42.73 -44.74 15.48
CA ASN A 728 43.32 -46.02 15.11
C ASN A 728 42.64 -47.14 15.91
N GLU A 729 42.13 -48.15 15.21
CA GLU A 729 41.43 -49.29 15.81
C GLU A 729 42.43 -50.37 16.26
N ALA A 730 42.20 -50.99 17.41
CA ALA A 730 42.93 -52.19 17.81
C ALA A 730 42.07 -53.10 18.71
N LEU A 731 41.92 -54.36 18.25
CA LEU A 731 41.65 -55.58 19.03
C LEU A 731 40.26 -55.74 19.70
N CYS A 732 39.58 -56.81 19.29
CA CYS A 732 38.47 -57.42 20.02
C CYS A 732 39.00 -58.48 21.01
N ALA A 733 38.41 -58.64 22.20
CA ALA A 733 38.01 -59.93 22.79
C ALA A 733 37.47 -59.81 24.24
N SER A 734 36.52 -60.69 24.58
CA SER A 734 36.22 -61.29 25.90
C SER A 734 36.15 -60.42 27.19
N SER A 735 34.95 -60.37 27.79
CA SER A 735 34.73 -60.31 29.25
C SER A 735 35.06 -61.68 29.92
N PRO A 736 35.19 -61.82 31.26
CA PRO A 736 34.13 -61.55 32.25
C PRO A 736 34.58 -60.87 33.57
N ASP A 737 33.68 -60.83 34.55
CA ASP A 737 33.70 -60.09 35.82
C ASP A 737 34.69 -60.58 36.90
N LEU A 738 35.10 -59.68 37.82
CA LEU A 738 34.68 -59.67 39.25
C LEU A 738 35.46 -58.66 40.15
N ALA A 739 34.89 -58.41 41.34
CA ALA A 739 35.49 -57.87 42.58
C ALA A 739 35.82 -56.36 42.73
N SER A 740 34.98 -55.69 43.54
CA SER A 740 35.30 -54.58 44.46
C SER A 740 36.11 -55.10 45.70
N PRO A 741 36.67 -54.29 46.65
CA PRO A 741 36.31 -52.89 46.95
C PRO A 741 37.45 -51.89 47.35
N CYS A 742 36.99 -50.64 47.51
CA CYS A 742 37.50 -49.47 48.26
C CYS A 742 38.61 -49.66 49.33
N GLU A 743 39.55 -48.70 49.40
CA GLU A 743 39.97 -48.12 50.71
C GLU A 743 40.48 -46.65 50.60
N TYR A 744 41.00 -46.09 51.69
CA TYR A 744 40.75 -44.72 52.19
C TYR A 744 41.89 -43.67 52.01
N GLN A 745 41.50 -42.40 52.10
CA GLN A 745 42.20 -41.22 52.68
C GLN A 745 43.35 -40.42 51.98
N SER A 746 43.19 -39.10 52.17
CA SER A 746 44.02 -37.91 51.85
C SER A 746 45.25 -37.71 52.78
N PRO A 747 46.15 -36.71 52.57
CA PRO A 747 45.91 -35.36 53.16
C PRO A 747 46.60 -34.08 52.54
N VAL A 748 45.91 -32.93 52.66
CA VAL A 748 46.37 -31.60 53.18
C VAL A 748 47.41 -30.70 52.43
N ASP A 749 46.90 -29.57 51.89
CA ASP A 749 47.20 -28.13 52.17
C ASP A 749 48.65 -27.53 52.06
N SER A 750 48.94 -26.21 52.04
CA SER A 750 48.31 -25.02 52.68
C SER A 750 48.61 -23.64 52.03
N MET A 751 47.96 -22.58 52.57
CA MET A 751 48.12 -21.11 52.39
C MET A 751 47.52 -20.51 51.09
N SER A 752 46.44 -19.70 51.06
CA SER A 752 45.86 -18.66 51.96
C SER A 752 46.57 -17.29 51.86
N THR A 753 45.93 -16.17 51.51
CA THR A 753 44.77 -15.43 52.11
C THR A 753 44.22 -14.42 51.05
N LEU A 754 43.16 -13.57 51.13
CA LEU A 754 41.90 -13.29 51.90
C LEU A 754 41.14 -12.17 51.09
N ALA A 755 39.89 -11.69 51.29
CA ALA A 755 38.77 -11.94 52.22
C ALA A 755 37.38 -11.82 51.52
N LEU A 756 36.48 -10.92 51.99
CA LEU A 756 34.99 -10.88 51.79
C LEU A 756 34.44 -9.43 52.04
N PRO A 757 33.15 -9.01 51.79
CA PRO A 757 31.91 -9.75 52.16
C PRO A 757 30.54 -9.56 51.42
N VAL A 758 29.74 -10.65 51.45
CA VAL A 758 28.29 -10.75 51.80
C VAL A 758 27.19 -10.03 50.99
N ARG A 759 26.21 -10.82 50.48
CA ARG A 759 24.76 -10.63 50.77
C ARG A 759 23.85 -11.83 50.40
N SER A 760 23.07 -12.32 51.37
CA SER A 760 21.72 -12.89 51.20
C SER A 760 20.98 -12.81 52.56
N PRO A 761 19.64 -12.84 52.61
CA PRO A 761 18.94 -14.13 52.78
C PRO A 761 17.61 -14.28 52.01
N ARG A 762 16.97 -15.45 52.17
CA ARG A 762 15.68 -15.89 51.58
C ARG A 762 14.46 -15.44 52.46
N ARG A 763 13.18 -15.85 52.31
CA ARG A 763 12.52 -17.03 51.68
C ARG A 763 10.97 -16.86 51.64
N ARG A 764 10.28 -17.88 51.07
CA ARG A 764 8.84 -18.31 51.20
C ARG A 764 7.84 -17.61 50.26
N SER A 765 6.72 -18.22 49.83
CA SER A 765 6.09 -19.57 50.01
C SER A 765 4.95 -19.72 48.97
N MET A 766 4.51 -20.85 48.41
CA MET A 766 4.86 -22.30 48.29
C MET A 766 4.12 -22.81 46.99
N GLY A 767 4.10 -24.07 46.52
CA GLY A 767 4.55 -25.36 47.05
C GLY A 767 4.67 -26.43 45.94
N GLU A 768 4.83 -27.71 46.32
CA GLU A 768 5.49 -28.75 45.52
C GLU A 768 4.58 -29.94 45.12
N ASN A 769 5.03 -30.74 44.15
CA ASN A 769 5.08 -32.23 44.25
C ASN A 769 5.87 -32.86 43.07
N GLU A 770 7.16 -33.08 43.33
CA GLU A 770 7.98 -34.30 43.10
C GLU A 770 7.34 -35.53 42.40
N PHE A 771 8.03 -36.43 41.68
CA PHE A 771 9.47 -36.78 41.47
C PHE A 771 9.60 -37.61 40.15
N PRO A 772 10.80 -38.04 39.68
CA PRO A 772 12.15 -37.46 39.79
C PRO A 772 12.85 -37.29 38.42
N ARG A 773 13.82 -36.36 38.31
CA ARG A 773 14.68 -36.23 37.11
C ARG A 773 16.16 -36.40 37.44
N ALA A 774 16.60 -37.65 37.56
CA ALA A 774 18.03 -37.97 37.63
C ALA A 774 18.69 -37.72 36.26
N GLY A 775 19.75 -36.91 36.22
CA GLY A 775 20.59 -36.72 35.04
C GLY A 775 21.55 -37.90 34.84
N PRO A 776 21.70 -38.47 33.63
CA PRO A 776 22.64 -39.58 33.43
C PRO A 776 24.08 -39.08 33.25
N ASN A 777 25.01 -39.61 34.03
CA ASN A 777 26.46 -39.36 33.89
C ASN A 777 27.12 -40.31 32.87
N SER A 778 26.39 -40.74 31.83
CA SER A 778 26.90 -41.61 30.76
C SER A 778 26.31 -41.26 29.39
N ARG A 779 27.16 -41.32 28.37
CA ARG A 779 26.79 -41.16 26.95
C ARG A 779 25.82 -42.25 26.48
N GLU A 780 25.93 -43.45 27.06
CA GLU A 780 25.10 -44.61 26.70
C GLU A 780 23.69 -44.51 27.26
N ASP A 781 23.53 -44.00 28.48
CA ASP A 781 22.21 -43.76 29.07
C ASP A 781 21.46 -42.64 28.35
N ALA A 782 22.17 -41.60 27.88
CA ALA A 782 21.58 -40.58 27.01
C ALA A 782 21.07 -41.18 25.69
N GLN A 783 21.80 -42.12 25.08
CA GLN A 783 21.33 -42.85 23.89
C GLN A 783 20.14 -43.78 24.19
N ARG A 784 20.16 -44.49 25.33
CA ARG A 784 19.04 -45.35 25.76
C ARG A 784 17.77 -44.56 26.05
N LEU A 785 17.89 -43.38 26.67
CA LEU A 785 16.77 -42.45 26.87
C LEU A 785 16.25 -41.94 25.53
N TRP A 786 17.11 -41.47 24.62
CA TRP A 786 16.69 -41.00 23.29
C TRP A 786 16.01 -42.10 22.47
N GLN A 787 16.52 -43.34 22.51
CA GLN A 787 15.86 -44.48 21.85
C GLN A 787 14.48 -44.77 22.44
N ARG A 788 14.34 -44.77 23.78
CA ARG A 788 13.06 -44.98 24.48
C ARG A 788 12.06 -43.85 24.20
N GLU A 789 12.52 -42.61 24.14
CA GLU A 789 11.71 -41.42 23.81
C GLU A 789 11.26 -41.46 22.34
N ARG A 790 12.14 -41.82 21.41
CA ARG A 790 11.79 -42.06 19.98
C ARG A 790 10.76 -43.17 19.82
N GLN A 791 10.87 -44.24 20.62
CA GLN A 791 9.95 -45.37 20.60
C GLN A 791 8.58 -44.98 21.17
N SER A 792 8.56 -44.23 22.29
CA SER A 792 7.34 -43.65 22.85
C SER A 792 6.65 -42.68 21.86
N MET A 793 7.40 -41.87 21.12
CA MET A 793 6.87 -41.00 20.07
C MET A 793 6.25 -41.79 18.91
N GLN A 794 6.88 -42.89 18.49
CA GLN A 794 6.34 -43.79 17.45
C GLN A 794 5.06 -44.51 17.90
N ASP A 795 4.97 -44.93 19.16
CA ASP A 795 3.75 -45.55 19.70
C ASP A 795 2.63 -44.52 19.93
N THR A 796 2.94 -43.26 20.28
CA THR A 796 1.95 -42.17 20.28
C THR A 796 1.39 -41.92 18.88
N LEU A 797 2.25 -41.86 17.84
CA LEU A 797 1.82 -41.74 16.44
C LEU A 797 0.96 -42.93 15.97
N ARG A 798 1.26 -44.16 16.43
CA ARG A 798 0.42 -45.34 16.18
C ARG A 798 -0.95 -45.23 16.84
N ARG A 799 -1.03 -44.75 18.09
CA ARG A 799 -2.32 -44.52 18.80
C ARG A 799 -3.15 -43.47 18.08
N GLN A 800 -2.57 -42.33 17.72
CA GLN A 800 -3.25 -41.29 16.95
C GLN A 800 -3.76 -41.79 15.60
N LYS A 801 -2.96 -42.61 14.88
CA LYS A 801 -3.39 -43.21 13.61
C LYS A 801 -4.49 -44.28 13.80
N ALA A 802 -4.51 -45.00 14.92
CA ALA A 802 -5.59 -45.91 15.27
C ALA A 802 -6.89 -45.15 15.58
N GLN A 803 -6.83 -44.13 16.44
CA GLN A 803 -7.99 -43.27 16.76
C GLN A 803 -8.55 -42.61 15.49
N MET A 804 -7.71 -42.10 14.60
CA MET A 804 -8.13 -41.54 13.31
C MET A 804 -8.87 -42.57 12.42
N MET A 805 -8.54 -43.87 12.52
CA MET A 805 -9.27 -44.93 11.80
C MET A 805 -10.57 -45.34 12.52
N GLU A 806 -10.61 -45.31 13.85
CA GLU A 806 -11.86 -45.49 14.61
C GLU A 806 -12.84 -44.34 14.34
N ASP A 807 -12.37 -43.08 14.35
CA ASP A 807 -13.16 -41.90 13.99
C ASP A 807 -13.67 -41.98 12.53
N LYS A 808 -12.82 -42.43 11.58
CA LYS A 808 -13.25 -42.64 10.18
C LYS A 808 -14.32 -43.72 10.07
N MET A 809 -14.15 -44.86 10.75
CA MET A 809 -15.15 -45.93 10.79
C MET A 809 -16.44 -45.49 11.50
N TRP A 810 -16.35 -44.62 12.51
CA TRP A 810 -17.51 -44.04 13.19
C TRP A 810 -18.25 -43.04 12.29
N LEU A 811 -17.53 -42.22 11.52
CA LEU A 811 -18.09 -41.33 10.51
C LEU A 811 -18.78 -42.12 9.39
N GLU A 812 -18.12 -43.10 8.78
CA GLU A 812 -18.74 -43.98 7.76
C GLU A 812 -19.96 -44.74 8.30
N LYS A 813 -19.95 -45.12 9.58
CA LYS A 813 -21.10 -45.75 10.24
C LYS A 813 -22.22 -44.76 10.54
N LYS A 814 -21.91 -43.49 10.81
CA LYS A 814 -22.90 -42.41 10.94
C LYS A 814 -23.51 -42.03 9.60
N GLU A 815 -22.71 -41.98 8.55
CA GLU A 815 -23.11 -41.71 7.17
C GLU A 815 -24.12 -42.78 6.71
N LYS A 816 -23.83 -44.06 6.95
CA LYS A 816 -24.77 -45.19 6.77
C LYS A 816 -26.00 -45.20 7.71
N LEU A 817 -26.08 -44.29 8.67
CA LEU A 817 -27.25 -44.08 9.54
C LEU A 817 -27.99 -42.77 9.22
N LEU A 818 -27.54 -42.01 8.22
CA LEU A 818 -28.12 -40.75 7.76
C LEU A 818 -28.78 -40.86 6.37
N ASP A 819 -28.82 -42.06 5.80
CA ASP A 819 -29.35 -42.34 4.44
C ASP A 819 -30.63 -43.20 4.50
N PRO A 820 -31.83 -42.58 4.63
CA PRO A 820 -33.09 -43.30 4.77
C PRO A 820 -33.75 -43.64 3.42
N MET A 821 -32.99 -44.12 2.43
CA MET A 821 -33.56 -44.60 1.15
C MET A 821 -32.84 -45.81 0.54
N GLY A 822 -32.99 -46.97 1.18
CA GLY A 822 -33.19 -48.20 0.42
C GLY A 822 -34.56 -48.15 -0.30
N SER A 823 -34.79 -48.88 -1.39
CA SER A 823 -34.22 -50.21 -1.67
C SER A 823 -34.21 -50.59 -3.17
N ASP A 824 -33.67 -51.80 -3.40
CA ASP A 824 -33.95 -52.75 -4.49
C ASP A 824 -33.37 -52.52 -5.90
N GLU A 825 -32.38 -53.36 -6.21
CA GLU A 825 -32.15 -53.84 -7.57
C GLU A 825 -33.39 -54.62 -8.05
N ALA A 826 -34.09 -54.09 -9.06
CA ALA A 826 -35.14 -54.82 -9.77
C ALA A 826 -34.88 -54.78 -11.29
N THR A 827 -34.39 -55.88 -11.84
CA THR A 827 -34.23 -56.09 -13.28
C THR A 827 -35.55 -55.94 -14.03
N LEU A 828 -35.64 -54.98 -14.95
CA LEU A 828 -36.60 -54.97 -16.04
C LEU A 828 -36.00 -54.34 -17.32
N SER A 829 -36.62 -54.61 -18.46
CA SER A 829 -36.02 -54.53 -19.80
C SER A 829 -36.22 -53.20 -20.52
N LEU A 830 -35.22 -52.80 -21.32
CA LEU A 830 -35.35 -51.79 -22.38
C LEU A 830 -36.00 -52.38 -23.64
N SER A 831 -36.86 -51.59 -24.27
CA SER A 831 -37.25 -51.70 -25.69
C SER A 831 -37.34 -50.28 -26.30
N PRO A 832 -36.81 -50.03 -27.52
CA PRO A 832 -36.73 -48.69 -28.11
C PRO A 832 -37.92 -48.36 -29.04
N GLU A 833 -38.13 -47.06 -29.30
CA GLU A 833 -38.31 -46.44 -30.64
C GLU A 833 -38.60 -44.91 -30.50
N ASP A 834 -37.90 -44.10 -31.30
CA ASP A 834 -38.29 -42.97 -32.19
C ASP A 834 -39.51 -42.05 -31.84
N ASP A 835 -39.64 -40.79 -32.31
CA ASP A 835 -38.92 -40.12 -33.42
C ASP A 835 -38.88 -38.55 -33.35
N THR A 836 -37.95 -37.98 -34.13
CA THR A 836 -37.85 -36.65 -34.81
C THR A 836 -38.24 -35.27 -34.20
N SER A 837 -37.51 -34.25 -34.73
CA SER A 837 -37.76 -32.79 -34.74
C SER A 837 -37.31 -31.96 -33.50
N ASN A 838 -36.83 -30.72 -33.60
CA ASN A 838 -36.59 -29.84 -34.77
C ASN A 838 -35.44 -28.83 -34.54
N ALA A 839 -35.07 -28.03 -35.56
CA ALA A 839 -33.98 -27.03 -35.52
C ALA A 839 -34.37 -25.69 -34.83
N PRO A 840 -33.42 -24.79 -34.45
CA PRO A 840 -33.63 -23.70 -33.49
C PRO A 840 -34.14 -22.36 -34.09
N PRO A 841 -34.68 -21.45 -33.25
CA PRO A 841 -34.04 -20.13 -33.13
C PRO A 841 -34.12 -19.41 -31.75
N GLU A 842 -33.17 -18.48 -31.56
CA GLU A 842 -33.24 -17.20 -30.80
C GLU A 842 -33.45 -17.10 -29.26
N LYS A 843 -33.09 -15.93 -28.71
CA LYS A 843 -33.19 -15.49 -27.30
C LYS A 843 -33.94 -14.16 -27.21
N PRO A 844 -34.83 -13.99 -26.23
CA PRO A 844 -34.58 -12.97 -25.18
C PRO A 844 -35.17 -13.37 -23.80
N PRO A 845 -35.21 -12.48 -22.79
CA PRO A 845 -34.14 -11.67 -22.21
C PRO A 845 -33.79 -12.14 -20.76
N ARG A 846 -32.84 -11.48 -20.08
CA ARG A 846 -32.56 -11.75 -18.65
C ARG A 846 -33.55 -11.05 -17.71
N LEU A 847 -34.03 -11.77 -16.70
CA LEU A 847 -34.64 -11.22 -15.48
C LEU A 847 -33.93 -11.77 -14.24
N THR A 848 -34.11 -11.09 -13.11
CA THR A 848 -33.36 -11.27 -11.85
C THR A 848 -33.59 -12.63 -11.19
N ALA A 849 -32.50 -13.29 -10.78
CA ALA A 849 -32.56 -14.51 -9.98
C ALA A 849 -32.91 -14.21 -8.51
N GLN A 850 -33.89 -14.94 -7.96
CA GLN A 850 -34.17 -14.96 -6.53
C GLN A 850 -33.24 -15.94 -5.79
N PRO A 851 -32.96 -15.74 -4.49
CA PRO A 851 -32.22 -16.72 -3.69
C PRO A 851 -33.01 -18.03 -3.56
N ALA A 852 -32.30 -19.17 -3.55
CA ALA A 852 -32.91 -20.49 -3.48
C ALA A 852 -33.60 -20.74 -2.12
N ARG A 853 -34.72 -21.47 -2.14
CA ARG A 853 -35.43 -21.91 -0.93
C ARG A 853 -34.59 -22.96 -0.19
N THR A 854 -34.28 -22.70 1.08
CA THR A 854 -33.78 -23.72 2.01
C THR A 854 -34.85 -24.77 2.29
N ALA A 855 -34.45 -26.04 2.40
CA ALA A 855 -35.38 -27.14 2.63
C ALA A 855 -36.13 -27.02 3.96
N GLU A 856 -37.45 -27.25 3.92
CA GLU A 856 -38.31 -27.28 5.10
C GLU A 856 -38.15 -28.64 5.81
N LEU A 857 -37.29 -28.69 6.83
CA LEU A 857 -37.33 -29.78 7.81
C LEU A 857 -38.44 -29.51 8.82
N ASP A 858 -39.34 -30.47 9.01
CA ASP A 858 -40.23 -30.47 10.18
C ASP A 858 -39.38 -30.57 11.46
N ARG A 859 -39.67 -29.69 12.42
CA ARG A 859 -39.02 -29.58 13.72
C ARG A 859 -40.03 -29.43 14.85
N SER A 860 -41.27 -29.87 14.64
CA SER A 860 -42.40 -29.68 15.56
C SER A 860 -42.14 -30.19 16.99
N ASP A 861 -41.31 -31.24 17.13
CA ASP A 861 -40.92 -31.88 18.40
C ASP A 861 -39.55 -31.43 18.96
N ASP A 862 -38.76 -30.65 18.23
CA ASP A 862 -37.49 -30.14 18.74
C ASP A 862 -37.76 -29.02 19.77
N LYS A 863 -37.72 -29.40 21.06
CA LYS A 863 -37.91 -28.48 22.18
C LYS A 863 -36.88 -27.35 22.21
N VAL A 864 -35.64 -27.57 21.75
CA VAL A 864 -34.61 -26.53 21.71
C VAL A 864 -34.95 -25.53 20.61
N TYR A 865 -35.28 -26.00 19.41
CA TYR A 865 -35.77 -25.16 18.32
C TYR A 865 -37.03 -24.37 18.74
N LYS A 866 -37.98 -25.01 19.43
CA LYS A 866 -39.21 -24.35 19.94
C LYS A 866 -38.88 -23.21 20.92
N SER A 867 -38.08 -23.48 21.94
CA SER A 867 -37.65 -22.46 22.92
C SER A 867 -36.84 -21.33 22.28
N VAL A 868 -35.94 -21.64 21.34
CA VAL A 868 -35.16 -20.62 20.60
C VAL A 868 -36.08 -19.78 19.72
N MET A 869 -37.02 -20.39 19.00
CA MET A 869 -37.98 -19.67 18.16
C MET A 869 -38.94 -18.81 18.97
N ASP A 870 -39.32 -19.21 20.19
CA ASP A 870 -40.14 -18.38 21.07
C ASP A 870 -39.37 -17.18 21.64
N VAL A 871 -38.09 -17.34 22.00
CA VAL A 871 -37.21 -16.20 22.31
C VAL A 871 -37.04 -15.27 21.11
N VAL A 872 -36.84 -15.81 19.90
CA VAL A 872 -36.74 -15.01 18.66
C VAL A 872 -38.04 -14.26 18.37
N LYS A 873 -39.22 -14.86 18.58
CA LYS A 873 -40.52 -14.15 18.48
C LYS A 873 -40.60 -12.98 19.45
N VAL A 874 -40.23 -13.17 20.73
CA VAL A 874 -40.25 -12.09 21.73
C VAL A 874 -39.31 -10.95 21.34
N VAL A 875 -38.09 -11.25 20.89
CA VAL A 875 -37.12 -10.23 20.43
C VAL A 875 -37.60 -9.51 19.16
N VAL A 876 -38.22 -10.22 18.21
CA VAL A 876 -38.79 -9.60 17.00
C VAL A 876 -40.03 -8.76 17.32
N GLN A 877 -40.89 -9.19 18.24
CA GLN A 877 -42.03 -8.41 18.71
C GLN A 877 -41.54 -7.12 19.39
N LEU A 878 -40.63 -7.24 20.37
CA LEU A 878 -40.03 -6.09 21.06
C LEU A 878 -39.38 -5.09 20.09
N LYS A 879 -38.68 -5.58 19.05
CA LYS A 879 -38.11 -4.73 17.99
C LYS A 879 -39.19 -3.91 17.25
N ASN A 880 -40.33 -4.53 16.93
CA ASN A 880 -41.41 -3.90 16.19
C ASN A 880 -42.21 -2.93 17.10
N ASP A 881 -42.47 -3.31 18.34
CA ASP A 881 -43.14 -2.48 19.34
C ASP A 881 -42.31 -1.21 19.66
N ILE A 882 -40.97 -1.33 19.69
CA ILE A 882 -40.05 -0.21 19.91
C ILE A 882 -40.23 0.90 18.86
N THR A 883 -40.56 0.57 17.62
CA THR A 883 -40.77 1.57 16.54
C THR A 883 -42.07 2.36 16.64
N GLU A 884 -43.01 2.00 17.52
CA GLU A 884 -44.27 2.73 17.73
C GLU A 884 -44.35 3.44 19.10
N LEU A 885 -43.34 3.27 19.96
CA LEU A 885 -43.33 3.77 21.34
C LEU A 885 -42.48 5.04 21.53
N GLN A 886 -42.88 5.86 22.51
CA GLN A 886 -42.12 7.05 22.93
C GLN A 886 -40.93 6.69 23.84
N PRO A 887 -39.82 7.45 23.82
CA PRO A 887 -38.56 7.08 24.47
C PRO A 887 -38.64 6.70 25.95
N ASP A 888 -39.49 7.40 26.72
CA ASP A 888 -39.62 7.22 28.16
C ASP A 888 -40.24 5.85 28.55
N ALA A 889 -40.95 5.19 27.63
CA ALA A 889 -41.61 3.91 27.88
C ALA A 889 -40.64 2.71 27.85
N TYR A 890 -39.53 2.80 27.12
CA TYR A 890 -38.63 1.66 26.86
C TYR A 890 -38.05 1.05 28.15
N ILE A 891 -37.75 1.88 29.15
CA ILE A 891 -37.15 1.45 30.44
C ILE A 891 -38.11 0.57 31.25
N THR A 892 -39.42 0.69 31.04
CA THR A 892 -40.45 -0.05 31.77
C THR A 892 -40.61 -1.47 31.22
N ILE A 893 -40.57 -1.65 29.90
CA ILE A 893 -40.72 -2.97 29.25
C ILE A 893 -39.54 -3.89 29.58
N ILE A 894 -38.32 -3.35 29.55
CA ILE A 894 -37.07 -4.09 29.82
C ILE A 894 -36.97 -4.61 31.28
N LYS A 895 -37.91 -4.23 32.18
CA LYS A 895 -37.90 -4.60 33.61
C LYS A 895 -38.92 -5.68 34.00
N VAL A 896 -39.72 -6.21 33.07
CA VAL A 896 -40.86 -7.11 33.39
C VAL A 896 -40.93 -8.36 32.49
N GLN A 897 -39.82 -8.75 31.86
CA GLN A 897 -39.63 -10.03 31.16
C GLN A 897 -38.29 -10.67 31.56
#